data_AF-A0A671Z1C6-F1
#
_entry.id   AF-A0A671Z1C6-F1
#
_cell.length_a   1.000
_cell.length_b   1.000
_cell.length_c   1.000
_cell.angle_alpha   90.00
_cell.angle_beta   90.00
_cell.angle_gamma   90.00
#
_symmetry.space_group_name_H-M   'P 1'
#
loop_
_entity.id
_entity.type
_entity.pdbx_description
1 polymer ?
#
loop_
_entity_poly.entity_id
_entity_poly.type
_entity_poly.pdbx_seq_one_letter_code
_entity_poly.pdbx_strand_id
1 'polypeptide(L)'
;MAGAAAPKRQDTRKFFENLSGAGKSIAVLTSGGDAQGMNGAVRAVVRMGIYVGAKVYFIHEGYQGMVDGGDNIKEATWESVSSMLQVGGTVIGSARCKEFRNHEGRLKAAHNLVQRGITNLCVIGGDGSLTGANLFREEWSGLLDELLQQGLIDEEASRRNSELHIVGMVGSIDNDFCGTDMTIGTDSALHRIIEVVDAIMTTAQSHQRTFVLEVMGRHCGYLALVSALACGADWVFIPEMPPEDGWEDSMCQKLSENRADKKRLNIIIVAEGAIDSHNKAITPDYIKELVVRCLGFDTRVTILGHVQRGGTPSAFDRILASRMGVEAVLALLEASTNTPACVVSLVGNQAVRLPLMECVQMTQEVQKAMDEKKFEEAVRLRGRSFENNLSTYRLLSHRKADSELPNSSFNVAVLNVGAPAAGMNAAVRSAVRVGITEGHKMFAVSDGFEGFYKGQIKEIKWGDVGGWTGQGGSLLGTKRTLPGKHLDKIAEQIRIHNINALLVIGGFEGYLGLLELSSARDKYSELCVPMVMVPATVSNNIPGSDLSIGSDTALNAITDAFESLLQLYEARADYEEFCIPVCMLPATISNNVPGTDLSIGADTSLNAIVETCDRIKQSASGTKRRVFIIETMGGYCGYLATVGGLAAGADTVYIYEEPFDIRDLQANVEHLTQKMKTSIQRGLVLRNENCNENFTTDFVYQLYTEEGRGVFDCRKNILGHMQQGGAPSPFDRNFSTKISAKAMQWITRTLKDSFKGGRVFANSEDTACLLGMRRRALVFQPVSQLRDETDFVHRIPKEQWWLKLRPLMKILAKYKTSYDVSDSGQLEHVTRVRPKESNTSATI
;
A
#
# COMPACT_ATOMS: atom_id res chain seq x y z
N MET A 1 5.82 -20.11 -55.45
CA MET A 1 5.77 -20.62 -54.07
C MET A 1 5.30 -19.47 -53.19
N ALA A 2 4.12 -19.61 -52.60
CA ALA A 2 3.51 -18.59 -51.74
C ALA A 2 4.27 -18.50 -50.41
N GLY A 3 4.58 -17.28 -49.98
CA GLY A 3 5.23 -17.00 -48.69
C GLY A 3 4.28 -17.28 -47.54
N ALA A 4 4.73 -18.09 -46.59
CA ALA A 4 4.01 -18.34 -45.35
C ALA A 4 4.02 -17.06 -44.50
N ALA A 5 2.82 -16.52 -44.24
CA ALA A 5 2.61 -15.43 -43.32
C ALA A 5 2.97 -15.86 -41.88
N ALA A 6 3.62 -14.97 -41.13
CA ALA A 6 3.85 -15.14 -39.70
C ALA A 6 2.52 -15.43 -38.96
N PRO A 7 2.52 -16.29 -37.93
CA PRO A 7 1.29 -16.63 -37.21
C PRO A 7 0.75 -15.38 -36.52
N LYS A 8 -0.46 -14.96 -36.90
CA LYS A 8 -1.23 -13.95 -36.16
C LYS A 8 -1.39 -14.44 -34.73
N ARG A 9 -0.91 -13.67 -33.74
CA ARG A 9 -1.27 -13.84 -32.33
C ARG A 9 -2.79 -13.93 -32.24
N GLN A 10 -3.33 -15.06 -31.77
CA GLN A 10 -4.75 -15.17 -31.43
C GLN A 10 -5.06 -14.18 -30.30
N ASP A 11 -6.12 -13.39 -30.48
CA ASP A 11 -6.61 -12.47 -29.47
C ASP A 11 -7.32 -13.28 -28.38
N THR A 12 -6.70 -13.44 -27.21
CA THR A 12 -7.19 -14.25 -26.09
C THR A 12 -8.12 -13.47 -25.14
N ARG A 13 -8.57 -12.27 -25.54
CA ARG A 13 -9.31 -11.37 -24.66
C ARG A 13 -10.73 -11.87 -24.36
N LYS A 14 -11.08 -12.04 -23.08
CA LYS A 14 -12.46 -12.34 -22.63
C LYS A 14 -13.14 -11.05 -22.18
N PHE A 15 -14.24 -10.68 -22.82
CA PHE A 15 -15.02 -9.50 -22.46
C PHE A 15 -16.30 -9.86 -21.69
N PHE A 16 -16.76 -8.94 -20.85
CA PHE A 16 -17.97 -9.07 -20.02
C PHE A 16 -19.26 -9.42 -20.76
N GLU A 17 -19.37 -9.15 -22.05
CA GLU A 17 -20.56 -9.44 -22.86
C GLU A 17 -20.93 -10.93 -22.84
N ASN A 18 -20.01 -11.80 -22.39
CA ASN A 18 -20.20 -13.24 -22.26
C ASN A 18 -20.61 -13.71 -20.85
N LEU A 19 -20.65 -12.83 -19.84
CA LEU A 19 -21.00 -13.16 -18.44
C LEU A 19 -22.30 -12.43 -18.03
N SER A 20 -23.41 -13.18 -17.98
CA SER A 20 -24.72 -12.65 -17.55
C SER A 20 -25.12 -13.20 -16.18
N GLY A 21 -25.48 -12.30 -15.28
CA GLY A 21 -26.11 -12.61 -14.00
C GLY A 21 -27.63 -12.69 -14.07
N ALA A 22 -28.24 -12.54 -15.25
CA ALA A 22 -29.69 -12.56 -15.40
C ALA A 22 -30.29 -13.87 -14.88
N GLY A 23 -31.26 -13.76 -13.97
CA GLY A 23 -31.89 -14.92 -13.32
C GLY A 23 -31.11 -15.49 -12.14
N LYS A 24 -29.91 -14.98 -11.83
CA LYS A 24 -29.16 -15.33 -10.62
C LYS A 24 -29.43 -14.33 -9.48
N SER A 25 -29.43 -14.85 -8.26
CA SER A 25 -29.49 -14.05 -7.02
C SER A 25 -28.21 -14.22 -6.22
N ILE A 26 -27.62 -13.10 -5.80
CA ILE A 26 -26.42 -13.02 -4.96
C ILE A 26 -26.82 -12.44 -3.61
N ALA A 27 -26.37 -13.01 -2.52
CA ALA A 27 -26.48 -12.40 -1.20
C ALA A 27 -25.10 -12.04 -0.66
N VAL A 28 -25.02 -10.89 0.02
CA VAL A 28 -23.81 -10.42 0.69
C VAL A 28 -24.07 -10.23 2.18
N LEU A 29 -23.14 -10.72 2.99
CA LEU A 29 -23.20 -10.60 4.44
C LEU A 29 -21.83 -10.24 5.01
N THR A 30 -21.82 -9.47 6.11
CA THR A 30 -20.62 -9.22 6.90
C THR A 30 -20.71 -9.98 8.21
N SER A 31 -19.67 -10.72 8.57
CA SER A 31 -19.67 -11.59 9.74
C SER A 31 -18.31 -11.54 10.46
N GLY A 32 -18.33 -11.63 11.78
CA GLY A 32 -17.13 -11.51 12.62
C GLY A 32 -16.89 -10.09 13.13
N GLY A 33 -15.65 -9.82 13.57
CA GLY A 33 -15.26 -8.47 13.96
C GLY A 33 -15.24 -7.53 12.75
N ASP A 34 -15.74 -6.31 12.90
CA ASP A 34 -15.76 -5.33 11.83
C ASP A 34 -14.35 -4.82 11.51
N ALA A 35 -14.19 -4.38 10.26
CA ALA A 35 -12.96 -3.80 9.73
C ALA A 35 -13.30 -2.69 8.74
N GLN A 36 -12.52 -1.61 8.76
CA GLN A 36 -12.74 -0.47 7.89
C GLN A 36 -12.54 -0.90 6.43
N GLY A 37 -13.55 -0.67 5.59
CA GLY A 37 -13.54 -1.06 4.17
C GLY A 37 -14.54 -2.16 3.82
N MET A 38 -15.13 -2.86 4.81
CA MET A 38 -16.22 -3.81 4.58
C MET A 38 -17.38 -3.18 3.81
N ASN A 39 -17.73 -1.93 4.13
CA ASN A 39 -18.73 -1.17 3.39
C ASN A 39 -18.36 -0.92 1.91
N GLY A 40 -17.07 -0.73 1.62
CA GLY A 40 -16.55 -0.63 0.25
C GLY A 40 -16.71 -1.95 -0.53
N ALA A 41 -16.47 -3.08 0.13
CA ALA A 41 -16.66 -4.41 -0.41
C ALA A 41 -18.14 -4.69 -0.70
N VAL A 42 -19.02 -4.46 0.28
CA VAL A 42 -20.49 -4.59 0.12
C VAL A 42 -20.98 -3.74 -1.05
N ARG A 43 -20.53 -2.47 -1.13
CA ARG A 43 -20.86 -1.57 -2.23
C ARG A 43 -20.44 -2.14 -3.59
N ALA A 44 -19.24 -2.68 -3.69
CA ALA A 44 -18.72 -3.23 -4.92
C ALA A 44 -19.50 -4.48 -5.35
N VAL A 45 -19.79 -5.40 -4.43
CA VAL A 45 -20.60 -6.60 -4.71
C VAL A 45 -22.00 -6.23 -5.20
N VAL A 46 -22.68 -5.30 -4.54
CA VAL A 46 -24.02 -4.85 -4.96
C VAL A 46 -24.00 -4.19 -6.33
N ARG A 47 -23.10 -3.21 -6.54
CA ARG A 47 -23.05 -2.48 -7.82
C ARG A 47 -22.66 -3.39 -8.96
N MET A 48 -21.70 -4.29 -8.73
CA MET A 48 -21.25 -5.23 -9.73
C MET A 48 -22.33 -6.28 -10.06
N GLY A 49 -23.00 -6.83 -9.05
CA GLY A 49 -24.10 -7.78 -9.24
C GLY A 49 -25.26 -7.17 -10.03
N ILE A 50 -25.68 -5.95 -9.69
CA ILE A 50 -26.72 -5.24 -10.44
C ILE A 50 -26.26 -4.94 -11.88
N TYR A 51 -24.98 -4.57 -12.06
CA TYR A 51 -24.42 -4.27 -13.37
C TYR A 51 -24.49 -5.47 -14.33
N VAL A 52 -24.21 -6.68 -13.84
CA VAL A 52 -24.31 -7.92 -14.63
C VAL A 52 -25.74 -8.46 -14.75
N GLY A 53 -26.73 -7.78 -14.18
CA GLY A 53 -28.15 -8.17 -14.23
C GLY A 53 -28.58 -9.20 -13.17
N ALA A 54 -27.75 -9.47 -12.16
CA ALA A 54 -28.14 -10.29 -11.02
C ALA A 54 -28.95 -9.48 -10.00
N LYS A 55 -29.83 -10.16 -9.26
CA LYS A 55 -30.45 -9.59 -8.06
C LYS A 55 -29.48 -9.71 -6.90
N VAL A 56 -29.29 -8.65 -6.12
CA VAL A 56 -28.39 -8.67 -4.96
C VAL A 56 -29.18 -8.44 -3.68
N TYR A 57 -28.91 -9.22 -2.64
CA TYR A 57 -29.55 -9.13 -1.33
C TYR A 57 -28.52 -8.80 -0.24
N PHE A 58 -28.87 -7.90 0.66
CA PHE A 58 -28.21 -7.79 1.94
C PHE A 58 -28.72 -8.86 2.88
N ILE A 59 -27.82 -9.45 3.66
CA ILE A 59 -28.16 -10.20 4.86
C ILE A 59 -27.64 -9.39 6.04
N HIS A 60 -28.57 -8.86 6.83
CA HIS A 60 -28.27 -8.06 8.01
C HIS A 60 -27.75 -8.92 9.16
N GLU A 61 -26.93 -8.35 10.04
CA GLU A 61 -26.42 -9.02 11.25
C GLU A 61 -25.68 -10.35 10.98
N GLY A 62 -25.08 -10.48 9.80
CA GLY A 62 -24.30 -11.64 9.41
C GLY A 62 -25.12 -12.94 9.40
N TYR A 63 -24.58 -14.00 10.00
CA TYR A 63 -25.26 -15.30 10.04
C TYR A 63 -26.57 -15.26 10.84
N GLN A 64 -26.70 -14.34 11.80
CA GLN A 64 -27.92 -14.25 12.60
C GLN A 64 -29.10 -13.85 11.72
N GLY A 65 -28.99 -12.79 10.92
CA GLY A 65 -30.07 -12.42 10.02
C GLY A 65 -30.32 -13.43 8.90
N MET A 66 -29.33 -14.26 8.56
CA MET A 66 -29.53 -15.38 7.65
C MET A 66 -30.45 -16.45 8.26
N VAL A 67 -30.27 -16.76 9.55
CA VAL A 67 -31.12 -17.68 10.31
C VAL A 67 -32.50 -17.09 10.57
N ASP A 68 -32.57 -15.82 10.96
CA ASP A 68 -33.83 -15.13 11.29
C ASP A 68 -34.72 -14.95 10.04
N GLY A 69 -34.11 -14.76 8.87
CA GLY A 69 -34.84 -14.56 7.61
C GLY A 69 -35.66 -13.27 7.60
N GLY A 70 -36.78 -13.28 6.88
CA GLY A 70 -37.71 -12.13 6.85
C GLY A 70 -37.03 -10.81 6.49
N ASP A 71 -37.29 -9.75 7.24
CA ASP A 71 -36.75 -8.41 6.98
C ASP A 71 -35.23 -8.28 7.13
N ASN A 72 -34.54 -9.32 7.59
CA ASN A 72 -33.08 -9.33 7.64
C ASN A 72 -32.44 -9.66 6.28
N ILE A 73 -33.20 -10.21 5.32
CA ILE A 73 -32.70 -10.45 3.96
C ILE A 73 -33.47 -9.57 2.98
N LYS A 74 -32.82 -8.50 2.53
CA LYS A 74 -33.43 -7.41 1.76
C LYS A 74 -32.76 -7.22 0.41
N GLU A 75 -33.55 -7.06 -0.64
CA GLU A 75 -33.02 -6.75 -1.97
C GLU A 75 -32.35 -5.37 -1.94
N ALA A 76 -31.11 -5.33 -2.42
CA ALA A 76 -30.31 -4.13 -2.52
C ALA A 76 -30.59 -3.41 -3.85
N THR A 77 -30.59 -2.07 -3.80
CA THR A 77 -30.69 -1.24 -5.01
C THR A 77 -29.36 -0.55 -5.27
N TRP A 78 -29.25 0.09 -6.44
CA TRP A 78 -28.06 0.88 -6.75
C TRP A 78 -27.83 2.00 -5.73
N GLU A 79 -28.93 2.60 -5.28
CA GLU A 79 -28.97 3.72 -4.35
C GLU A 79 -28.69 3.26 -2.92
N SER A 80 -29.09 2.05 -2.53
CA SER A 80 -28.94 1.55 -1.15
C SER A 80 -27.49 1.53 -0.70
N VAL A 81 -26.52 1.30 -1.59
CA VAL A 81 -25.08 1.30 -1.27
C VAL A 81 -24.35 2.62 -1.48
N SER A 82 -25.10 3.69 -1.71
CA SER A 82 -24.51 5.01 -1.93
C SER A 82 -24.07 5.63 -0.62
N SER A 83 -22.92 6.32 -0.63
CA SER A 83 -22.31 6.91 0.56
C SER A 83 -21.74 5.91 1.57
N MET A 84 -21.65 4.62 1.24
CA MET A 84 -21.04 3.60 2.12
C MET A 84 -19.51 3.60 2.08
N LEU A 85 -18.91 4.03 0.97
CA LEU A 85 -17.47 3.87 0.70
C LEU A 85 -16.56 4.52 1.75
N GLN A 86 -16.99 5.65 2.32
CA GLN A 86 -16.24 6.39 3.34
C GLN A 86 -16.60 6.06 4.78
N VAL A 87 -17.52 5.12 5.00
CA VAL A 87 -18.07 4.81 6.34
C VAL A 87 -17.29 3.64 6.94
N GLY A 88 -16.86 3.79 8.20
CA GLY A 88 -16.24 2.71 8.98
C GLY A 88 -17.21 1.60 9.36
N GLY A 89 -16.69 0.50 9.90
CA GLY A 89 -17.48 -0.67 10.31
C GLY A 89 -18.27 -1.31 9.16
N THR A 90 -19.45 -1.85 9.48
CA THR A 90 -20.40 -2.42 8.51
C THR A 90 -21.81 -1.86 8.71
N VAL A 91 -22.39 -1.30 7.65
CA VAL A 91 -23.76 -0.75 7.61
C VAL A 91 -24.85 -1.83 7.60
N ILE A 92 -24.51 -3.06 7.23
CA ILE A 92 -25.45 -4.19 7.28
C ILE A 92 -25.35 -4.95 8.61
N GLY A 93 -24.48 -4.51 9.52
CA GLY A 93 -24.31 -5.14 10.82
C GLY A 93 -23.52 -6.45 10.77
N SER A 94 -23.09 -6.91 11.94
CA SER A 94 -22.40 -8.18 12.11
C SER A 94 -22.70 -8.69 13.52
N ALA A 95 -23.27 -9.89 13.61
CA ALA A 95 -23.57 -10.52 14.89
C ALA A 95 -22.96 -11.92 14.97
N ARG A 96 -22.50 -12.29 16.18
CA ARG A 96 -22.12 -13.68 16.47
C ARG A 96 -23.39 -14.52 16.52
N CYS A 97 -23.53 -15.46 15.60
CA CYS A 97 -24.67 -16.37 15.59
C CYS A 97 -24.31 -17.72 16.26
N LYS A 98 -24.92 -18.00 17.42
CA LYS A 98 -24.78 -19.31 18.07
C LYS A 98 -25.62 -20.37 17.36
N GLU A 99 -26.81 -20.00 16.89
CA GLU A 99 -27.75 -20.93 16.25
C GLU A 99 -27.17 -21.55 14.97
N PHE A 100 -26.44 -20.78 14.18
CA PHE A 100 -25.80 -21.27 12.95
C PHE A 100 -24.72 -22.33 13.19
N ARG A 101 -24.24 -22.49 14.42
CA ARG A 101 -23.34 -23.60 14.78
C ARG A 101 -24.08 -24.94 14.84
N ASN A 102 -25.39 -24.93 15.02
CA ASN A 102 -26.23 -26.12 15.08
C ASN A 102 -26.84 -26.39 13.70
N HIS A 103 -27.11 -27.67 13.43
CA HIS A 103 -27.76 -28.12 12.19
C HIS A 103 -29.10 -27.42 11.95
N GLU A 104 -29.94 -27.30 12.99
CA GLU A 104 -31.25 -26.63 12.91
C GLU A 104 -31.15 -25.17 12.45
N GLY A 105 -30.15 -24.43 12.94
CA GLY A 105 -29.93 -23.05 12.51
C GLY A 105 -29.52 -22.97 11.04
N ARG A 106 -28.66 -23.89 10.58
CA ARG A 106 -28.28 -24.00 9.16
C ARG A 106 -29.46 -24.39 8.28
N LEU A 107 -30.33 -25.29 8.74
CA LEU A 107 -31.56 -25.68 8.06
C LEU A 107 -32.50 -24.46 7.86
N LYS A 108 -32.71 -23.66 8.92
CA LYS A 108 -33.47 -22.40 8.84
C LYS A 108 -32.85 -21.41 7.85
N ALA A 109 -31.53 -21.24 7.91
CA ALA A 109 -30.82 -20.37 6.98
C ALA A 109 -30.97 -20.82 5.53
N ALA A 110 -30.82 -22.13 5.24
CA ALA A 110 -31.01 -22.68 3.90
C ALA A 110 -32.43 -22.42 3.38
N HIS A 111 -33.45 -22.67 4.21
CA HIS A 111 -34.84 -22.37 3.87
C HIS A 111 -35.05 -20.90 3.49
N ASN A 112 -34.50 -19.96 4.28
CA ASN A 112 -34.64 -18.52 4.02
C ASN A 112 -33.96 -18.05 2.73
N LEU A 113 -32.86 -18.70 2.34
CA LEU A 113 -32.16 -18.44 1.07
C LEU A 113 -32.95 -19.00 -0.12
N VAL A 114 -33.45 -20.24 -0.01
CA VAL A 114 -34.25 -20.91 -1.05
C VAL A 114 -35.55 -20.16 -1.33
N GLN A 115 -36.22 -19.63 -0.30
CA GLN A 115 -37.42 -18.79 -0.45
C GLN A 115 -37.22 -17.57 -1.35
N ARG A 116 -35.97 -17.10 -1.48
CA ARG A 116 -35.59 -15.95 -2.33
C ARG A 116 -34.82 -16.36 -3.58
N GLY A 117 -34.64 -17.66 -3.81
CA GLY A 117 -33.84 -18.19 -4.91
C GLY A 117 -32.37 -17.80 -4.84
N ILE A 118 -31.81 -17.65 -3.63
CA ILE A 118 -30.41 -17.24 -3.42
C ILE A 118 -29.52 -18.48 -3.42
N THR A 119 -28.68 -18.61 -4.45
CA THR A 119 -27.71 -19.70 -4.61
C THR A 119 -26.26 -19.22 -4.64
N ASN A 120 -26.04 -17.91 -4.55
CA ASN A 120 -24.70 -17.31 -4.58
C ASN A 120 -24.50 -16.48 -3.32
N LEU A 121 -23.51 -16.83 -2.51
CA LEU A 121 -23.25 -16.20 -1.23
C LEU A 121 -21.84 -15.59 -1.20
N CYS A 122 -21.79 -14.28 -0.99
CA CYS A 122 -20.56 -13.53 -0.75
C CYS A 122 -20.42 -13.25 0.76
N VAL A 123 -19.43 -13.87 1.40
CA VAL A 123 -19.18 -13.71 2.85
C VAL A 123 -17.96 -12.84 3.06
N ILE A 124 -18.16 -11.68 3.68
CA ILE A 124 -17.09 -10.74 4.05
C ILE A 124 -16.82 -10.88 5.55
N GLY A 125 -15.64 -11.36 5.93
CA GLY A 125 -15.35 -11.59 7.35
C GLY A 125 -13.97 -12.19 7.62
N GLY A 126 -13.77 -12.63 8.86
CA GLY A 126 -12.54 -13.30 9.29
C GLY A 126 -12.53 -14.81 9.03
N ASP A 127 -11.46 -15.46 9.47
CA ASP A 127 -11.21 -16.91 9.37
C ASP A 127 -12.42 -17.79 9.78
N GLY A 128 -12.99 -17.54 10.95
CA GLY A 128 -14.08 -18.34 11.49
C GLY A 128 -15.37 -18.18 10.70
N SER A 129 -15.64 -16.98 10.18
CA SER A 129 -16.80 -16.72 9.33
C SER A 129 -16.70 -17.47 8.01
N LEU A 130 -15.51 -17.46 7.39
CA LEU A 130 -15.27 -18.17 6.14
C LEU A 130 -15.28 -19.70 6.33
N THR A 131 -14.76 -20.21 7.45
CA THR A 131 -14.84 -21.64 7.80
C THR A 131 -16.30 -22.09 7.91
N GLY A 132 -17.14 -21.32 8.60
CA GLY A 132 -18.58 -21.60 8.70
C GLY A 132 -19.29 -21.56 7.35
N ALA A 133 -18.85 -20.71 6.43
CA ALA A 133 -19.39 -20.64 5.07
C ALA A 133 -19.10 -21.95 4.31
N ASN A 134 -17.86 -22.46 4.36
CA ASN A 134 -17.52 -23.70 3.66
C ASN A 134 -18.31 -24.91 4.20
N LEU A 135 -18.44 -25.03 5.53
CA LEU A 135 -19.26 -26.09 6.14
C LEU A 135 -20.71 -26.03 5.64
N PHE A 136 -21.28 -24.83 5.58
CA PHE A 136 -22.65 -24.63 5.10
C PHE A 136 -22.84 -25.06 3.64
N ARG A 137 -21.82 -24.84 2.79
CA ARG A 137 -21.82 -25.32 1.40
C ARG A 137 -21.75 -26.85 1.31
N GLU A 138 -20.91 -27.48 2.12
CA GLU A 138 -20.76 -28.95 2.12
C GLU A 138 -22.03 -29.66 2.58
N GLU A 139 -22.73 -29.08 3.55
CA GLU A 139 -24.00 -29.63 4.05
C GLU A 139 -25.22 -29.26 3.18
N TRP A 140 -25.06 -28.38 2.18
CA TRP A 140 -26.17 -27.78 1.43
C TRP A 140 -27.16 -28.79 0.84
N SER A 141 -26.66 -29.83 0.16
CA SER A 141 -27.53 -30.85 -0.46
C SER A 141 -28.35 -31.62 0.57
N GLY A 142 -27.72 -31.98 1.70
CA GLY A 142 -28.42 -32.67 2.80
C GLY A 142 -29.47 -31.79 3.46
N LEU A 143 -29.19 -30.49 3.60
CA LEU A 143 -30.17 -29.52 4.11
C LEU A 143 -31.38 -29.39 3.17
N LEU A 144 -31.18 -29.37 1.86
CA LEU A 144 -32.28 -29.34 0.88
C LEU A 144 -33.13 -30.61 0.90
N ASP A 145 -32.50 -31.77 1.00
CA ASP A 145 -33.20 -33.05 1.10
C ASP A 145 -34.11 -33.10 2.34
N GLU A 146 -33.60 -32.60 3.47
CA GLU A 146 -34.37 -32.51 4.71
C GLU A 146 -35.53 -31.51 4.60
N LEU A 147 -35.31 -30.34 4.01
CA LEU A 147 -36.38 -29.35 3.78
C LEU A 147 -37.48 -29.89 2.85
N LEU A 148 -37.10 -30.69 1.84
CA LEU A 148 -38.03 -31.35 0.93
C LEU A 148 -38.83 -32.44 1.66
N GLN A 149 -38.18 -33.26 2.48
CA GLN A 149 -38.84 -34.29 3.30
C GLN A 149 -39.81 -33.70 4.32
N GLN A 150 -39.49 -32.53 4.89
CA GLN A 150 -40.36 -31.80 5.82
C GLN A 150 -41.50 -31.05 5.10
N GLY A 151 -41.53 -31.02 3.76
CA GLY A 151 -42.53 -30.31 2.97
C GLY A 151 -42.42 -28.78 3.06
N LEU A 152 -41.27 -28.25 3.46
CA LEU A 152 -41.02 -26.81 3.57
C LEU A 152 -40.65 -26.18 2.22
N ILE A 153 -40.12 -26.98 1.28
CA ILE A 153 -39.83 -26.58 -0.10
C ILE A 153 -40.39 -27.63 -1.07
N ASP A 154 -40.64 -27.24 -2.32
CA ASP A 154 -41.05 -28.15 -3.38
C ASP A 154 -39.86 -28.70 -4.20
N GLU A 155 -40.11 -29.72 -5.02
CA GLU A 155 -39.07 -30.32 -5.87
C GLU A 155 -38.47 -29.30 -6.87
N GLU A 156 -39.27 -28.34 -7.34
CA GLU A 156 -38.81 -27.34 -8.30
C GLU A 156 -37.82 -26.36 -7.65
N ALA A 157 -38.12 -25.88 -6.44
CA ALA A 157 -37.24 -25.05 -5.64
C ALA A 157 -35.97 -25.81 -5.24
N SER A 158 -36.07 -27.08 -4.86
CA SER A 158 -34.90 -27.92 -4.58
C SER A 158 -33.98 -28.05 -5.81
N ARG A 159 -34.55 -28.35 -7.00
CA ARG A 159 -33.77 -28.45 -8.25
C ARG A 159 -33.17 -27.11 -8.68
N ARG A 160 -33.91 -26.01 -8.55
CA ARG A 160 -33.44 -24.67 -8.94
C ARG A 160 -32.32 -24.17 -8.02
N ASN A 161 -32.32 -24.60 -6.76
CA ASN A 161 -31.35 -24.18 -5.75
C ASN A 161 -30.38 -25.31 -5.36
N SER A 162 -30.20 -26.33 -6.21
CA SER A 162 -29.44 -27.54 -5.88
C SER A 162 -27.99 -27.28 -5.46
N GLU A 163 -27.46 -26.13 -5.84
CA GLU A 163 -26.07 -25.75 -5.61
C GLU A 163 -25.96 -24.41 -4.92
N LEU A 164 -25.04 -24.35 -3.95
CA LEU A 164 -24.64 -23.12 -3.28
C LEU A 164 -23.21 -22.76 -3.68
N HIS A 165 -23.04 -21.64 -4.35
CA HIS A 165 -21.73 -21.08 -4.66
C HIS A 165 -21.34 -20.07 -3.58
N ILE A 166 -20.12 -20.22 -3.07
CA ILE A 166 -19.60 -19.35 -2.01
C ILE A 166 -18.29 -18.71 -2.45
N VAL A 167 -18.22 -17.40 -2.23
CA VAL A 167 -16.98 -16.64 -2.32
C VAL A 167 -16.75 -15.88 -1.02
N GLY A 168 -15.53 -16.00 -0.51
CA GLY A 168 -15.07 -15.31 0.68
C GLY A 168 -14.27 -14.05 0.35
N MET A 169 -14.39 -13.03 1.20
CA MET A 169 -13.49 -11.87 1.24
C MET A 169 -13.02 -11.66 2.67
N VAL A 170 -11.73 -11.42 2.86
CA VAL A 170 -11.16 -11.30 4.20
C VAL A 170 -11.25 -9.87 4.72
N GLY A 171 -12.20 -9.63 5.61
CA GLY A 171 -12.33 -8.38 6.37
C GLY A 171 -11.77 -8.57 7.78
N SER A 172 -10.55 -8.12 8.01
CA SER A 172 -9.83 -8.24 9.28
C SER A 172 -8.79 -7.13 9.39
N ILE A 173 -8.61 -6.56 10.57
CA ILE A 173 -7.51 -5.61 10.83
C ILE A 173 -6.19 -6.35 11.08
N ASP A 174 -6.25 -7.61 11.53
CA ASP A 174 -5.13 -8.34 12.12
C ASP A 174 -4.13 -8.85 11.06
N ASN A 175 -4.52 -8.89 9.78
CA ASN A 175 -3.76 -9.49 8.67
C ASN A 175 -3.29 -10.92 8.98
N ASP A 176 -4.19 -11.70 9.58
CA ASP A 176 -3.93 -13.04 10.15
C ASP A 176 -4.29 -14.19 9.20
N PHE A 177 -4.96 -13.90 8.09
CA PHE A 177 -5.39 -14.89 7.10
C PHE A 177 -4.29 -15.21 6.08
N CYS A 178 -3.83 -16.46 6.07
CA CYS A 178 -2.84 -16.91 5.10
C CYS A 178 -3.39 -16.94 3.66
N GLY A 179 -2.56 -16.56 2.70
CA GLY A 179 -2.93 -16.51 1.27
C GLY A 179 -3.30 -15.11 0.75
N THR A 180 -3.35 -14.09 1.60
CA THR A 180 -3.44 -12.69 1.15
C THR A 180 -2.27 -11.88 1.68
N ASP A 181 -1.73 -10.97 0.87
CA ASP A 181 -0.67 -10.05 1.31
C ASP A 181 -1.21 -9.01 2.30
N MET A 182 -2.48 -8.62 2.14
CA MET A 182 -3.20 -7.64 2.96
C MET A 182 -4.68 -8.03 3.09
N THR A 183 -5.23 -7.92 4.30
CA THR A 183 -6.67 -8.03 4.57
C THR A 183 -7.34 -6.65 4.56
N ILE A 184 -8.65 -6.61 4.26
CA ILE A 184 -9.43 -5.36 4.25
C ILE A 184 -9.52 -4.84 5.69
N GLY A 185 -8.96 -3.66 5.94
CA GLY A 185 -9.00 -2.91 7.19
C GLY A 185 -7.66 -2.80 7.92
N THR A 186 -6.64 -3.57 7.51
CA THR A 186 -5.32 -3.52 8.15
C THR A 186 -4.65 -2.16 7.99
N ASP A 187 -4.67 -1.58 6.79
CA ASP A 187 -4.04 -0.28 6.55
C ASP A 187 -4.76 0.85 7.30
N SER A 188 -6.08 0.79 7.38
CA SER A 188 -6.90 1.70 8.18
C SER A 188 -6.59 1.60 9.68
N ALA A 189 -6.44 0.38 10.21
CA ALA A 189 -6.05 0.16 11.60
C ALA A 189 -4.63 0.71 11.87
N LEU A 190 -3.68 0.50 10.95
CA LEU A 190 -2.35 1.10 11.05
C LEU A 190 -2.39 2.62 11.08
N HIS A 191 -3.26 3.27 10.30
CA HIS A 191 -3.47 4.72 10.39
C HIS A 191 -3.91 5.12 11.81
N ARG A 192 -4.89 4.42 12.40
CA ARG A 192 -5.35 4.70 13.77
C ARG A 192 -4.24 4.53 14.80
N ILE A 193 -3.43 3.47 14.67
CA ILE A 193 -2.30 3.23 15.59
C ILE A 193 -1.30 4.38 15.49
N ILE A 194 -0.88 4.74 14.27
CA ILE A 194 0.13 5.77 14.05
C ILE A 194 -0.34 7.16 14.45
N GLU A 195 -1.61 7.51 14.26
CA GLU A 195 -2.17 8.76 14.77
C GLU A 195 -2.08 8.87 16.30
N VAL A 196 -2.38 7.78 17.01
CA VAL A 196 -2.27 7.74 18.48
C VAL A 196 -0.80 7.81 18.90
N VAL A 197 0.08 7.07 18.23
CA VAL A 197 1.52 7.09 18.52
C VAL A 197 2.09 8.49 18.32
N ASP A 198 1.80 9.14 17.18
CA ASP A 198 2.28 10.48 16.87
C ASP A 198 1.75 11.52 17.87
N ALA A 199 0.49 11.39 18.29
CA ALA A 199 -0.08 12.24 19.35
C ALA A 199 0.65 12.05 20.68
N ILE A 200 0.93 10.81 21.07
CA ILE A 200 1.65 10.47 22.31
C ILE A 200 3.11 10.91 22.27
N MET A 201 3.77 10.85 21.10
CA MET A 201 5.18 11.23 20.95
C MET A 201 5.46 12.63 21.48
N THR A 202 4.56 13.59 21.25
CA THR A 202 4.73 14.99 21.68
C THR A 202 4.79 15.15 23.21
N THR A 203 3.91 14.46 23.95
CA THR A 203 3.91 14.47 25.42
C THR A 203 5.04 13.62 26.00
N ALA A 204 5.38 12.52 25.33
CA ALA A 204 6.50 11.66 25.71
C ALA A 204 7.84 12.41 25.63
N GLN A 205 8.08 13.18 24.56
CA GLN A 205 9.27 14.04 24.42
C GLN A 205 9.35 15.12 25.49
N SER A 206 8.22 15.72 25.83
CA SER A 206 8.15 16.82 26.81
C SER A 206 8.57 16.35 28.21
N HIS A 207 8.07 15.20 28.65
CA HIS A 207 8.30 14.67 30.00
C HIS A 207 9.37 13.60 30.12
N GLN A 208 10.10 13.33 29.04
CA GLN A 208 11.08 12.27 28.97
C GLN A 208 10.53 10.88 29.34
N ARG A 209 9.36 10.50 28.83
CA ARG A 209 8.66 9.27 29.25
C ARG A 209 8.94 8.07 28.35
N THR A 210 8.79 6.89 28.94
CA THR A 210 8.64 5.63 28.19
C THR A 210 7.16 5.32 28.04
N PHE A 211 6.71 4.98 26.84
CA PHE A 211 5.36 4.53 26.57
C PHE A 211 5.36 3.08 26.10
N VAL A 212 4.51 2.28 26.74
CA VAL A 212 4.18 0.91 26.33
C VAL A 212 2.79 0.95 25.70
N LEU A 213 2.71 0.66 24.41
CA LEU A 213 1.48 0.77 23.63
C LEU A 213 1.02 -0.63 23.24
N GLU A 214 -0.16 -1.02 23.72
CA GLU A 214 -0.79 -2.29 23.34
C GLU A 214 -1.61 -2.10 22.07
N VAL A 215 -1.35 -2.94 21.06
CA VAL A 215 -2.04 -2.96 19.77
C VAL A 215 -2.76 -4.29 19.57
N MET A 216 -3.85 -4.25 18.82
CA MET A 216 -4.60 -5.45 18.45
C MET A 216 -3.81 -6.33 17.47
N GLY A 217 -4.26 -7.56 17.30
CA GLY A 217 -3.66 -8.54 16.39
C GLY A 217 -4.07 -9.99 16.68
N ARG A 218 -4.80 -10.23 17.77
CA ARG A 218 -5.17 -11.53 18.34
C ARG A 218 -3.96 -12.44 18.56
N HIS A 219 -3.64 -13.25 17.57
CA HIS A 219 -2.49 -14.16 17.54
C HIS A 219 -1.51 -13.82 16.41
N CYS A 220 -1.62 -12.62 15.85
CA CYS A 220 -0.83 -12.11 14.75
C CYS A 220 -0.11 -10.82 15.17
N GLY A 221 1.20 -10.78 14.98
CA GLY A 221 2.03 -9.62 15.28
C GLY A 221 2.11 -8.58 14.16
N TYR A 222 1.37 -8.73 13.06
CA TYR A 222 1.55 -7.90 11.87
C TYR A 222 1.33 -6.41 12.18
N LEU A 223 0.23 -6.06 12.85
CA LEU A 223 -0.06 -4.68 13.24
C LEU A 223 1.04 -4.11 14.14
N ALA A 224 1.50 -4.86 15.15
CA ALA A 224 2.57 -4.45 16.04
C ALA A 224 3.90 -4.24 15.31
N LEU A 225 4.30 -5.18 14.46
CA LEU A 225 5.53 -5.13 13.69
C LEU A 225 5.56 -3.94 12.72
N VAL A 226 4.48 -3.78 11.96
CA VAL A 226 4.38 -2.72 10.93
C VAL A 226 4.21 -1.34 11.59
N SER A 227 3.54 -1.26 12.74
CA SER A 227 3.49 -0.03 13.55
C SER A 227 4.85 0.32 14.13
N ALA A 228 5.58 -0.68 14.65
CA ALA A 228 6.92 -0.49 15.21
C ALA A 228 7.90 0.05 14.17
N LEU A 229 7.84 -0.44 12.93
CA LEU A 229 8.60 0.14 11.81
C LEU A 229 8.19 1.58 11.52
N ALA A 230 6.88 1.84 11.40
CA ALA A 230 6.34 3.14 11.01
C ALA A 230 6.54 4.25 12.07
N CYS A 231 6.65 3.93 13.35
CA CYS A 231 6.97 4.91 14.39
C CYS A 231 8.45 4.88 14.83
N GLY A 232 9.23 3.91 14.36
CA GLY A 232 10.61 3.72 14.80
C GLY A 232 10.69 3.33 16.28
N ALA A 233 9.84 2.39 16.71
CA ALA A 233 9.79 1.88 18.07
C ALA A 233 11.14 1.32 18.54
N ASP A 234 11.37 1.40 19.84
CA ASP A 234 12.58 0.90 20.49
C ASP A 234 12.53 -0.60 20.73
N TRP A 235 11.35 -1.12 20.99
CA TRP A 235 11.12 -2.55 21.12
C TRP A 235 9.74 -2.91 20.60
N VAL A 236 9.60 -4.15 20.11
CA VAL A 236 8.33 -4.72 19.68
C VAL A 236 8.21 -6.13 20.25
N PHE A 237 7.04 -6.47 20.77
CA PHE A 237 6.70 -7.82 21.17
C PHE A 237 5.63 -8.37 20.24
N ILE A 238 5.94 -9.47 19.56
CA ILE A 238 5.05 -10.17 18.64
C ILE A 238 5.06 -11.68 18.93
N PRO A 239 3.93 -12.38 18.77
CA PRO A 239 3.87 -13.82 19.03
C PRO A 239 4.73 -14.66 18.07
N GLU A 240 4.94 -14.21 16.83
CA GLU A 240 5.74 -14.94 15.84
C GLU A 240 7.26 -14.82 16.08
N MET A 241 7.69 -13.88 16.92
CA MET A 241 9.07 -13.73 17.34
C MET A 241 9.10 -13.43 18.84
N PRO A 242 8.86 -14.43 19.68
CA PRO A 242 9.03 -14.28 21.11
C PRO A 242 10.46 -13.85 21.42
N PRO A 243 10.65 -12.98 22.43
CA PRO A 243 11.98 -12.59 22.84
C PRO A 243 12.75 -13.77 23.45
N GLU A 244 14.08 -13.78 23.25
CA GLU A 244 14.97 -14.78 23.85
C GLU A 244 15.08 -14.60 25.37
N ASP A 245 15.47 -15.66 26.09
CA ASP A 245 15.66 -15.57 27.54
C ASP A 245 16.72 -14.52 27.89
N GLY A 246 16.46 -13.68 28.91
CA GLY A 246 17.30 -12.53 29.23
C GLY A 246 17.00 -11.27 28.40
N TRP A 247 15.88 -11.26 27.66
CA TRP A 247 15.41 -10.07 26.97
C TRP A 247 15.12 -8.91 27.90
N GLU A 248 14.75 -9.16 29.16
CA GLU A 248 14.48 -8.09 30.12
C GLU A 248 15.69 -7.18 30.30
N ASP A 249 16.88 -7.79 30.46
CA ASP A 249 18.15 -7.09 30.60
C ASP A 249 18.55 -6.44 29.27
N SER A 250 18.40 -7.16 28.15
CA SER A 250 18.72 -6.65 26.81
C SER A 250 17.87 -5.42 26.46
N MET A 251 16.58 -5.45 26.78
CA MET A 251 15.67 -4.32 26.59
C MET A 251 16.05 -3.18 27.53
N CYS A 252 16.29 -3.44 28.81
CA CYS A 252 16.67 -2.40 29.75
C CYS A 252 17.99 -1.72 29.34
N GLN A 253 18.98 -2.50 28.91
CA GLN A 253 20.25 -2.01 28.38
C GLN A 253 20.00 -1.07 27.21
N LYS A 254 19.26 -1.52 26.19
CA LYS A 254 18.95 -0.69 25.01
C LYS A 254 18.21 0.60 25.35
N LEU A 255 17.22 0.55 26.23
CA LEU A 255 16.48 1.74 26.66
C LEU A 255 17.38 2.72 27.45
N SER A 256 18.35 2.18 28.21
CA SER A 256 19.36 2.98 28.92
C SER A 256 20.36 3.63 27.97
N GLU A 257 20.82 2.91 26.95
CA GLU A 257 21.70 3.40 25.88
C GLU A 257 21.01 4.51 25.08
N ASN A 258 19.75 4.28 24.68
CA ASN A 258 18.94 5.31 24.03
C ASN A 258 18.86 6.60 24.86
N ARG A 259 18.67 6.47 26.18
CA ARG A 259 18.62 7.62 27.08
C ARG A 259 19.98 8.31 27.19
N ALA A 260 21.07 7.54 27.28
CA ALA A 260 22.43 8.06 27.29
C ALA A 260 22.77 8.82 25.99
N ASP A 261 22.28 8.32 24.86
CA ASP A 261 22.32 8.97 23.54
C ASP A 261 21.34 10.16 23.41
N LYS A 262 20.83 10.67 24.54
CA LYS A 262 19.94 11.82 24.66
C LYS A 262 18.56 11.64 24.01
N LYS A 263 18.16 10.40 23.70
CA LYS A 263 16.78 10.12 23.27
C LYS A 263 15.84 10.47 24.42
N ARG A 264 14.94 11.41 24.15
CA ARG A 264 14.01 11.91 25.17
C ARG A 264 12.86 10.95 25.45
N LEU A 265 12.48 10.10 24.51
CA LEU A 265 11.34 9.19 24.66
C LEU A 265 11.74 7.76 24.33
N ASN A 266 11.02 6.80 24.89
CA ASN A 266 11.05 5.42 24.40
C ASN A 266 9.63 4.95 24.06
N ILE A 267 9.48 4.23 22.95
CA ILE A 267 8.21 3.62 22.54
C ILE A 267 8.41 2.11 22.44
N ILE A 268 7.59 1.37 23.16
CA ILE A 268 7.53 -0.08 23.12
C ILE A 268 6.14 -0.45 22.59
N ILE A 269 6.10 -1.20 21.49
CA ILE A 269 4.85 -1.70 20.91
C ILE A 269 4.65 -3.16 21.35
N VAL A 270 3.47 -3.48 21.86
CA VAL A 270 3.14 -4.82 22.37
C VAL A 270 1.91 -5.31 21.64
N ALA A 271 2.02 -6.42 20.91
CA ALA A 271 0.84 -7.10 20.38
C ALA A 271 0.01 -7.68 21.53
N GLU A 272 -1.33 -7.67 21.43
CA GLU A 272 -2.20 -8.26 22.46
C GLU A 272 -1.90 -9.75 22.71
N GLY A 273 -1.44 -10.46 21.68
CA GLY A 273 -1.00 -11.87 21.75
C GLY A 273 0.48 -12.06 22.07
N ALA A 274 1.20 -11.06 22.58
CA ALA A 274 2.62 -11.18 22.87
C ALA A 274 2.92 -12.28 23.90
N ILE A 275 3.90 -13.13 23.57
CA ILE A 275 4.33 -14.28 24.39
C ILE A 275 5.85 -14.34 24.47
N ASP A 276 6.38 -15.02 25.48
CA ASP A 276 7.79 -15.41 25.59
C ASP A 276 8.08 -16.77 24.92
N SER A 277 9.35 -17.18 24.94
CA SER A 277 9.85 -18.48 24.45
C SER A 277 9.15 -19.70 25.07
N HIS A 278 8.47 -19.50 26.20
CA HIS A 278 7.75 -20.52 26.96
C HIS A 278 6.23 -20.44 26.76
N ASN A 279 5.75 -19.63 25.83
CA ASN A 279 4.33 -19.35 25.56
C ASN A 279 3.60 -18.68 26.74
N LYS A 280 4.33 -18.03 27.65
CA LYS A 280 3.75 -17.20 28.70
C LYS A 280 3.48 -15.80 28.16
N ALA A 281 2.28 -15.28 28.44
CA ALA A 281 1.89 -13.95 27.99
C ALA A 281 2.82 -12.86 28.56
N ILE A 282 3.25 -11.94 27.68
CA ILE A 282 4.00 -10.74 28.04
C ILE A 282 3.01 -9.57 28.03
N THR A 283 2.67 -9.06 29.22
CA THR A 283 1.68 -7.98 29.34
C THR A 283 2.35 -6.59 29.33
N PRO A 284 1.64 -5.54 28.87
CA PRO A 284 2.15 -4.17 28.96
C PRO A 284 2.49 -3.72 30.39
N ASP A 285 1.70 -4.17 31.38
CA ASP A 285 1.97 -3.87 32.79
C ASP A 285 3.25 -4.54 33.29
N TYR A 286 3.53 -5.78 32.87
CA TYR A 286 4.81 -6.43 33.19
C TYR A 286 6.00 -5.63 32.66
N ILE A 287 5.92 -5.19 31.40
CA ILE A 287 6.95 -4.36 30.76
C ILE A 287 7.11 -3.02 31.51
N LYS A 288 6.01 -2.37 31.89
CA LYS A 288 6.02 -1.13 32.66
C LYS A 288 6.71 -1.32 34.00
N GLU A 289 6.31 -2.34 34.77
CA GLU A 289 6.91 -2.65 36.08
C GLU A 289 8.40 -2.94 35.95
N LEU A 290 8.80 -3.68 34.91
CA LEU A 290 10.19 -3.96 34.60
C LEU A 290 11.00 -2.68 34.34
N VAL A 291 10.53 -1.81 33.45
CA VAL A 291 11.22 -0.55 33.12
C VAL A 291 11.30 0.38 34.33
N VAL A 292 10.23 0.46 35.15
CA VAL A 292 10.23 1.28 36.38
C VAL A 292 11.22 0.70 37.40
N ARG A 293 11.21 -0.61 37.63
CA ARG A 293 12.05 -1.28 38.62
C ARG A 293 13.53 -1.23 38.23
N CYS A 294 13.86 -1.52 36.98
CA CYS A 294 15.24 -1.66 36.53
C CYS A 294 15.90 -0.32 36.12
N LEU A 295 15.14 0.60 35.51
CA LEU A 295 15.68 1.86 34.97
C LEU A 295 15.17 3.12 35.68
N GLY A 296 14.11 3.04 36.49
CA GLY A 296 13.51 4.20 37.15
C GLY A 296 12.83 5.21 36.21
N PHE A 297 12.57 4.85 34.94
CA PHE A 297 11.95 5.75 33.98
C PHE A 297 10.44 5.91 34.24
N ASP A 298 9.90 7.14 34.14
CA ASP A 298 8.44 7.38 34.17
C ASP A 298 7.80 6.70 32.96
N THR A 299 7.09 5.61 33.23
CA THR A 299 6.56 4.69 32.21
C THR A 299 5.04 4.64 32.26
N ARG A 300 4.42 4.79 31.09
CA ARG A 300 2.96 4.78 30.93
C ARG A 300 2.54 3.68 29.97
N VAL A 301 1.41 3.06 30.28
CA VAL A 301 0.76 2.08 29.40
C VAL A 301 -0.41 2.76 28.71
N THR A 302 -0.59 2.49 27.43
CA THR A 302 -1.78 2.90 26.68
C THR A 302 -2.27 1.72 25.87
N ILE A 303 -3.47 1.26 26.19
CA ILE A 303 -4.16 0.22 25.44
C ILE A 303 -5.06 0.92 24.43
N LEU A 304 -4.71 0.84 23.15
CA LEU A 304 -5.45 1.54 22.09
C LEU A 304 -6.87 0.99 21.94
N GLY A 305 -7.04 -0.32 22.17
CA GLY A 305 -8.33 -1.00 22.09
C GLY A 305 -9.02 -0.79 20.74
N HIS A 306 -10.35 -0.61 20.79
CA HIS A 306 -11.21 -0.60 19.61
C HIS A 306 -11.12 0.66 18.74
N VAL A 307 -10.34 1.68 19.13
CA VAL A 307 -10.02 2.81 18.23
C VAL A 307 -9.40 2.29 16.93
N GLN A 308 -8.68 1.16 17.00
CA GLN A 308 -8.06 0.48 15.86
C GLN A 308 -9.06 -0.10 14.84
N ARG A 309 -10.32 -0.36 15.25
CA ARG A 309 -11.41 -0.82 14.35
C ARG A 309 -12.30 0.33 13.85
N GLY A 310 -12.21 1.48 14.52
CA GLY A 310 -13.02 2.67 14.22
C GLY A 310 -12.41 3.58 13.15
N GLY A 311 -13.14 4.65 12.82
CA GLY A 311 -12.71 5.65 11.84
C GLY A 311 -13.08 5.29 10.40
N THR A 312 -12.74 6.19 9.47
CA THR A 312 -13.00 6.01 8.05
C THR A 312 -11.96 5.10 7.41
N PRO A 313 -12.32 4.28 6.40
CA PRO A 313 -11.35 3.47 5.69
C PRO A 313 -10.32 4.34 4.96
N SER A 314 -9.05 3.93 4.98
CA SER A 314 -7.97 4.57 4.21
C SER A 314 -8.20 4.43 2.70
N ALA A 315 -7.47 5.21 1.90
CA ALA A 315 -7.53 5.08 0.45
C ALA A 315 -7.25 3.64 0.00
N PHE A 316 -6.20 3.02 0.55
CA PHE A 316 -5.81 1.64 0.26
C PHE A 316 -6.95 0.64 0.50
N ASP A 317 -7.57 0.66 1.69
CA ASP A 317 -8.64 -0.30 2.02
C ASP A 317 -9.90 -0.08 1.17
N ARG A 318 -10.22 1.16 0.77
CA ARG A 318 -11.35 1.42 -0.16
C ARG A 318 -11.12 0.81 -1.52
N ILE A 319 -9.90 0.95 -2.05
CA ILE A 319 -9.51 0.43 -3.36
C ILE A 319 -9.46 -1.09 -3.32
N LEU A 320 -8.81 -1.64 -2.29
CA LEU A 320 -8.71 -3.08 -2.06
C LEU A 320 -10.11 -3.72 -2.00
N ALA A 321 -10.97 -3.21 -1.12
CA ALA A 321 -12.32 -3.72 -0.95
C ALA A 321 -13.16 -3.59 -2.23
N SER A 322 -13.01 -2.48 -2.97
CA SER A 322 -13.73 -2.29 -4.23
C SER A 322 -13.30 -3.28 -5.32
N ARG A 323 -11.99 -3.52 -5.45
CA ARG A 323 -11.43 -4.48 -6.41
C ARG A 323 -11.85 -5.90 -6.06
N MET A 324 -11.71 -6.29 -4.79
CA MET A 324 -12.08 -7.63 -4.33
C MET A 324 -13.58 -7.89 -4.45
N GLY A 325 -14.44 -6.90 -4.17
CA GLY A 325 -15.89 -7.07 -4.30
C GLY A 325 -16.36 -7.26 -5.74
N VAL A 326 -15.69 -6.64 -6.72
CA VAL A 326 -15.96 -6.89 -8.14
C VAL A 326 -15.51 -8.30 -8.53
N GLU A 327 -14.29 -8.67 -8.15
CA GLU A 327 -13.75 -10.01 -8.43
C GLU A 327 -14.57 -11.13 -7.76
N ALA A 328 -15.16 -10.86 -6.59
CA ALA A 328 -16.01 -11.82 -5.89
C ALA A 328 -17.29 -12.13 -6.67
N VAL A 329 -17.91 -11.11 -7.28
CA VAL A 329 -19.08 -11.30 -8.14
C VAL A 329 -18.68 -12.08 -9.40
N LEU A 330 -17.54 -11.77 -10.01
CA LEU A 330 -17.02 -12.52 -11.14
C LEU A 330 -16.82 -14.00 -10.81
N ALA A 331 -16.17 -14.28 -9.69
CA ALA A 331 -15.95 -15.63 -9.20
C ALA A 331 -17.27 -16.39 -8.97
N LEU A 332 -18.30 -15.74 -8.43
CA LEU A 332 -19.63 -16.34 -8.26
C LEU A 332 -20.33 -16.66 -9.58
N LEU A 333 -20.19 -15.79 -10.59
CA LEU A 333 -20.82 -16.02 -11.90
C LEU A 333 -20.15 -17.13 -12.69
N GLU A 334 -18.84 -17.27 -12.56
CA GLU A 334 -18.00 -18.29 -13.20
C GLU A 334 -17.98 -19.63 -12.46
N ALA A 335 -18.44 -19.66 -11.20
CA ALA A 335 -18.51 -20.87 -10.40
C ALA A 335 -19.38 -21.94 -11.09
N SER A 336 -18.91 -23.18 -10.99
CA SER A 336 -19.63 -24.39 -11.41
C SER A 336 -19.65 -25.41 -10.27
N THR A 337 -20.44 -26.48 -10.41
CA THR A 337 -20.50 -27.65 -9.50
C THR A 337 -19.15 -28.08 -8.93
N ASN A 338 -18.14 -28.15 -9.81
CA ASN A 338 -16.82 -28.69 -9.48
C ASN A 338 -15.87 -27.63 -8.91
N THR A 339 -16.29 -26.37 -8.85
CA THR A 339 -15.44 -25.27 -8.38
C THR A 339 -15.47 -25.25 -6.85
N PRO A 340 -14.31 -25.40 -6.16
CA PRO A 340 -14.28 -25.26 -4.72
C PRO A 340 -14.61 -23.81 -4.31
N ALA A 341 -15.08 -23.63 -3.06
CA ALA A 341 -15.28 -22.30 -2.51
C ALA A 341 -13.93 -21.60 -2.50
N CYS A 342 -13.91 -20.35 -2.94
CA CYS A 342 -12.68 -19.57 -3.04
C CYS A 342 -12.75 -18.32 -2.18
N VAL A 343 -11.58 -17.82 -1.81
CA VAL A 343 -11.38 -16.51 -1.22
C VAL A 343 -10.76 -15.61 -2.26
N VAL A 344 -11.30 -14.41 -2.39
CA VAL A 344 -10.65 -13.35 -3.17
C VAL A 344 -9.58 -12.71 -2.29
N SER A 345 -8.34 -12.77 -2.75
CA SER A 345 -7.15 -12.28 -2.05
C SER A 345 -6.38 -11.28 -2.91
N LEU A 346 -5.48 -10.53 -2.28
CA LEU A 346 -4.51 -9.69 -2.99
C LEU A 346 -3.14 -10.35 -2.92
N VAL A 347 -2.55 -10.67 -4.07
CA VAL A 347 -1.18 -11.19 -4.16
C VAL A 347 -0.42 -10.37 -5.19
N GLY A 348 0.67 -9.72 -4.79
CA GLY A 348 1.50 -8.91 -5.69
C GLY A 348 0.73 -7.79 -6.39
N ASN A 349 -0.16 -7.11 -5.65
CA ASN A 349 -1.06 -6.08 -6.16
C ASN A 349 -2.03 -6.58 -7.27
N GLN A 350 -2.28 -7.88 -7.37
CA GLN A 350 -3.28 -8.48 -8.26
C GLN A 350 -4.35 -9.20 -7.44
N ALA A 351 -5.60 -9.15 -7.92
CA ALA A 351 -6.69 -9.90 -7.31
C ALA A 351 -6.59 -11.35 -7.78
N VAL A 352 -6.55 -12.29 -6.83
CA VAL A 352 -6.43 -13.73 -7.11
C VAL A 352 -7.51 -14.49 -6.36
N ARG A 353 -7.86 -15.68 -6.86
CA ARG A 353 -8.85 -16.57 -6.24
C ARG A 353 -8.10 -17.77 -5.68
N LEU A 354 -8.21 -17.99 -4.37
CA LEU A 354 -7.54 -19.10 -3.70
C LEU A 354 -8.57 -20.06 -3.09
N PRO A 355 -8.34 -21.39 -3.09
CA PRO A 355 -9.19 -22.33 -2.38
C PRO A 355 -9.32 -21.95 -0.91
N LEU A 356 -10.56 -21.79 -0.45
CA LEU A 356 -10.86 -21.30 0.89
C LEU A 356 -10.28 -22.21 1.97
N MET A 357 -10.46 -23.52 1.84
CA MET A 357 -10.02 -24.47 2.86
C MET A 357 -8.49 -24.61 2.93
N GLU A 358 -7.78 -24.42 1.82
CA GLU A 358 -6.30 -24.37 1.85
C GLU A 358 -5.82 -23.16 2.68
N CYS A 359 -6.44 -22.00 2.49
CA CYS A 359 -6.09 -20.78 3.22
C CYS A 359 -6.42 -20.88 4.72
N VAL A 360 -7.57 -21.45 5.06
CA VAL A 360 -7.98 -21.69 6.46
C VAL A 360 -7.04 -22.68 7.13
N GLN A 361 -6.72 -23.79 6.47
CA GLN A 361 -5.79 -24.78 7.00
C GLN A 361 -4.41 -24.18 7.26
N MET A 362 -3.86 -23.41 6.33
CA MET A 362 -2.57 -22.74 6.52
C MET A 362 -2.61 -21.73 7.68
N THR A 363 -3.73 -21.04 7.88
CA THR A 363 -3.89 -20.11 9.01
C THR A 363 -3.87 -20.85 10.35
N GLN A 364 -4.49 -22.03 10.43
CA GLN A 364 -4.46 -22.90 11.61
C GLN A 364 -3.06 -23.50 11.84
N GLU A 365 -2.32 -23.82 10.76
CA GLU A 365 -0.94 -24.29 10.83
C GLU A 365 -0.01 -23.25 11.49
N VAL A 366 -0.25 -21.94 11.30
CA VAL A 366 0.53 -20.90 12.00
C VAL A 366 0.33 -20.98 13.51
N GLN A 367 -0.92 -21.10 13.97
CA GLN A 367 -1.21 -21.20 15.40
C GLN A 367 -0.57 -22.46 15.99
N LYS A 368 -0.72 -23.59 15.29
CA LYS A 368 -0.09 -24.85 15.68
C LYS A 368 1.44 -24.72 15.78
N ALA A 369 2.08 -24.05 14.82
CA ALA A 369 3.52 -23.83 14.85
C ALA A 369 3.95 -23.00 16.07
N MET A 370 3.18 -21.96 16.45
CA MET A 370 3.45 -21.19 17.67
C MET A 370 3.22 -22.01 18.95
N ASP A 371 2.16 -22.82 19.01
CA ASP A 371 1.87 -23.69 20.15
C ASP A 371 2.98 -24.75 20.35
N GLU A 372 3.52 -25.28 19.24
CA GLU A 372 4.65 -26.22 19.19
C GLU A 372 6.02 -25.54 19.33
N LYS A 373 6.08 -24.21 19.55
CA LYS A 373 7.31 -23.40 19.69
C LYS A 373 8.21 -23.40 18.43
N LYS A 374 7.62 -23.64 17.26
CA LYS A 374 8.28 -23.56 15.95
C LYS A 374 8.11 -22.16 15.34
N PHE A 375 8.66 -21.15 16.01
CA PHE A 375 8.43 -19.74 15.64
C PHE A 375 8.97 -19.36 14.26
N GLU A 376 10.09 -19.94 13.83
CA GLU A 376 10.60 -19.72 12.46
C GLU A 376 9.63 -20.22 11.38
N GLU A 377 8.95 -21.35 11.64
CA GLU A 377 7.92 -21.88 10.75
C GLU A 377 6.70 -20.96 10.75
N ALA A 378 6.28 -20.46 11.92
CA ALA A 378 5.18 -19.49 12.02
C ALA A 378 5.46 -18.22 11.20
N VAL A 379 6.67 -17.66 11.26
CA VAL A 379 7.09 -16.50 10.44
C VAL A 379 7.03 -16.82 8.95
N ARG A 380 7.49 -18.01 8.53
CA ARG A 380 7.44 -18.43 7.11
C ARG A 380 6.00 -18.61 6.61
N LEU A 381 5.12 -19.18 7.44
CA LEU A 381 3.71 -19.39 7.11
C LEU A 381 2.93 -18.08 7.01
N ARG A 382 3.29 -17.03 7.76
CA ARG A 382 2.77 -15.66 7.56
C ARG A 382 3.15 -15.06 6.21
N GLY A 383 4.23 -15.55 5.61
CA GLY A 383 4.65 -15.22 4.25
C GLY A 383 5.75 -14.17 4.18
N ARG A 384 6.24 -13.97 2.94
CA ARG A 384 7.44 -13.16 2.67
C ARG A 384 7.31 -11.69 3.08
N SER A 385 6.11 -11.12 2.99
CA SER A 385 5.88 -9.74 3.41
C SER A 385 6.17 -9.56 4.90
N PHE A 386 5.66 -10.47 5.73
CA PHE A 386 5.91 -10.49 7.18
C PHE A 386 7.40 -10.66 7.48
N GLU A 387 8.04 -11.66 6.87
CA GLU A 387 9.46 -11.94 7.04
C GLU A 387 10.35 -10.74 6.65
N ASN A 388 10.02 -10.07 5.54
CA ASN A 388 10.74 -8.87 5.09
C ASN A 388 10.56 -7.68 6.04
N ASN A 389 9.35 -7.48 6.59
CA ASN A 389 9.13 -6.45 7.61
C ASN A 389 9.93 -6.78 8.88
N LEU A 390 9.97 -8.05 9.29
CA LEU A 390 10.67 -8.49 10.49
C LEU A 390 12.19 -8.34 10.36
N SER A 391 12.76 -8.74 9.23
CA SER A 391 14.19 -8.60 8.95
C SER A 391 14.61 -7.12 8.91
N THR A 392 13.79 -6.27 8.27
CA THR A 392 14.01 -4.82 8.23
C THR A 392 13.93 -4.21 9.63
N TYR A 393 12.97 -4.63 10.45
CA TYR A 393 12.86 -4.17 11.83
C TYR A 393 14.07 -4.55 12.65
N ARG A 394 14.52 -5.81 12.59
CA ARG A 394 15.73 -6.28 13.29
C ARG A 394 16.94 -5.43 12.93
N LEU A 395 17.12 -5.16 11.63
CA LEU A 395 18.24 -4.37 11.09
C LEU A 395 18.25 -2.92 11.60
N LEU A 396 17.08 -2.30 11.74
CA LEU A 396 16.95 -0.87 12.09
C LEU A 396 16.79 -0.60 13.59
N SER A 397 16.38 -1.62 14.33
CA SER A 397 16.09 -1.50 15.76
C SER A 397 17.26 -1.94 16.62
N HIS A 398 18.08 -2.90 16.20
CA HIS A 398 19.25 -3.35 16.98
C HIS A 398 20.53 -2.79 16.37
N ARG A 399 21.25 -1.99 17.17
CA ARG A 399 22.63 -1.61 16.86
C ARG A 399 23.53 -2.73 17.40
N LYS A 400 24.31 -3.34 16.53
CA LYS A 400 25.39 -4.25 16.97
C LYS A 400 26.46 -3.44 17.70
N ALA A 401 27.13 -4.05 18.67
CA ALA A 401 28.26 -3.40 19.33
C ALA A 401 29.31 -3.00 18.29
N ASP A 402 30.02 -1.88 18.50
CA ASP A 402 30.99 -1.38 17.51
C ASP A 402 32.10 -2.41 17.20
N SER A 403 32.38 -3.32 18.14
CA SER A 403 33.30 -4.45 17.96
C SER A 403 32.80 -5.58 17.05
N GLU A 404 31.49 -5.67 16.82
CA GLU A 404 30.82 -6.69 16.01
C GLU A 404 30.43 -6.19 14.62
N LEU A 405 30.59 -4.89 14.36
CA LEU A 405 30.35 -4.32 13.05
C LEU A 405 31.37 -4.87 12.04
N PRO A 406 30.96 -5.12 10.78
CA PRO A 406 31.91 -5.44 9.73
C PRO A 406 32.98 -4.35 9.66
N ASN A 407 34.26 -4.72 9.55
CA ASN A 407 35.32 -3.75 9.28
C ASN A 407 35.15 -3.20 7.86
N SER A 408 34.39 -2.12 7.73
CA SER A 408 34.29 -1.31 6.54
C SER A 408 35.04 0.00 6.78
N SER A 409 35.91 0.38 5.85
CA SER A 409 36.61 1.66 5.87
C SER A 409 35.89 2.73 5.03
N PHE A 410 34.63 2.48 4.62
CA PHE A 410 33.91 3.37 3.74
C PHE A 410 33.17 4.48 4.50
N ASN A 411 33.39 5.72 4.08
CA ASN A 411 32.64 6.89 4.50
C ASN A 411 31.50 7.12 3.49
N VAL A 412 30.25 7.16 3.94
CA VAL A 412 29.08 7.38 3.08
C VAL A 412 28.38 8.66 3.49
N ALA A 413 28.25 9.62 2.58
CA ALA A 413 27.53 10.87 2.85
C ALA A 413 26.09 10.82 2.34
N VAL A 414 25.14 11.22 3.18
CA VAL A 414 23.72 11.33 2.89
C VAL A 414 23.36 12.80 2.81
N LEU A 415 22.59 13.19 1.79
CA LEU A 415 22.16 14.58 1.62
C LEU A 415 20.79 14.67 0.99
N ASN A 416 20.03 15.69 1.38
CA ASN A 416 18.74 15.96 0.75
C ASN A 416 18.89 17.11 -0.25
N VAL A 417 18.37 16.93 -1.46
CA VAL A 417 18.48 17.93 -2.54
C VAL A 417 17.12 18.15 -3.19
N GLY A 418 16.81 19.33 -3.70
CA GLY A 418 15.47 19.64 -4.23
C GLY A 418 14.53 20.23 -3.19
N ALA A 419 13.26 19.85 -3.21
CA ALA A 419 12.23 20.40 -2.32
C ALA A 419 11.53 19.33 -1.44
N PRO A 420 10.95 19.69 -0.28
CA PRO A 420 10.73 18.74 0.82
C PRO A 420 9.54 17.78 0.64
N ALA A 421 9.57 16.58 1.27
CA ALA A 421 8.31 15.89 1.61
C ALA A 421 8.30 14.64 2.50
N ALA A 422 7.06 14.15 2.66
CA ALA A 422 6.64 12.95 3.35
C ALA A 422 7.44 11.70 2.92
N GLY A 423 8.35 11.28 3.80
CA GLY A 423 9.17 10.08 3.64
C GLY A 423 10.67 10.33 3.57
N MET A 424 11.13 11.57 3.31
CA MET A 424 12.57 11.90 3.19
C MET A 424 13.30 11.55 4.47
N ASN A 425 12.73 11.97 5.59
CA ASN A 425 13.33 11.76 6.89
C ASN A 425 13.34 10.27 7.27
N ALA A 426 12.30 9.51 6.90
CA ALA A 426 12.26 8.05 7.08
C ALA A 426 13.32 7.33 6.23
N ALA A 427 13.52 7.78 4.98
CA ALA A 427 14.56 7.27 4.08
C ALA A 427 15.97 7.56 4.61
N VAL A 428 16.27 8.82 4.99
CA VAL A 428 17.55 9.21 5.61
C VAL A 428 17.82 8.36 6.85
N ARG A 429 16.83 8.25 7.74
CA ARG A 429 16.96 7.46 8.97
C ARG A 429 17.30 6.01 8.66
N SER A 430 16.58 5.39 7.73
CA SER A 430 16.82 4.01 7.35
C SER A 430 18.23 3.83 6.79
N ALA A 431 18.62 4.67 5.83
CA ALA A 431 19.93 4.60 5.22
C ALA A 431 21.10 4.82 6.20
N VAL A 432 20.99 5.81 7.09
CA VAL A 432 22.01 6.08 8.11
C VAL A 432 22.16 4.89 9.04
N ARG A 433 21.05 4.33 9.54
CA ARG A 433 21.10 3.18 10.46
C ARG A 433 21.65 1.93 9.79
N VAL A 434 21.22 1.62 8.56
CA VAL A 434 21.75 0.47 7.82
C VAL A 434 23.22 0.66 7.49
N GLY A 435 23.63 1.87 7.07
CA GLY A 435 25.04 2.14 6.77
C GLY A 435 25.95 1.95 7.98
N ILE A 436 25.53 2.43 9.17
CA ILE A 436 26.25 2.18 10.43
C ILE A 436 26.30 0.68 10.74
N THR A 437 25.20 -0.06 10.58
CA THR A 437 25.16 -1.51 10.84
C THR A 437 26.04 -2.32 9.87
N GLU A 438 26.26 -1.81 8.65
CA GLU A 438 27.20 -2.38 7.68
C GLU A 438 28.67 -1.95 7.94
N GLY A 439 28.91 -1.16 8.99
CA GLY A 439 30.24 -0.70 9.42
C GLY A 439 30.71 0.59 8.76
N HIS A 440 29.87 1.27 7.98
CA HIS A 440 30.24 2.50 7.28
C HIS A 440 30.20 3.71 8.22
N LYS A 441 31.09 4.67 7.97
CA LYS A 441 31.02 5.96 8.65
C LYS A 441 30.07 6.90 7.91
N MET A 442 28.95 7.25 8.55
CA MET A 442 27.91 8.05 7.90
C MET A 442 28.14 9.54 8.11
N PHE A 443 27.99 10.31 7.03
CA PHE A 443 28.01 11.77 7.05
C PHE A 443 26.66 12.32 6.59
N ALA A 444 26.23 13.41 7.18
CA ALA A 444 25.08 14.18 6.73
C ALA A 444 25.56 15.51 6.17
N VAL A 445 25.09 15.84 4.97
CA VAL A 445 25.30 17.15 4.36
C VAL A 445 24.03 17.97 4.54
N SER A 446 24.17 19.12 5.20
CA SER A 446 23.06 20.05 5.37
C SER A 446 22.76 20.80 4.07
N ASP A 447 21.50 21.16 3.83
CA ASP A 447 21.09 22.04 2.73
C ASP A 447 21.56 21.60 1.32
N GLY A 448 21.70 20.29 1.09
CA GLY A 448 22.07 19.72 -0.20
C GLY A 448 23.47 20.13 -0.67
N PHE A 449 23.65 20.36 -1.97
CA PHE A 449 24.95 20.76 -2.53
C PHE A 449 25.42 22.13 -2.05
N GLU A 450 24.49 23.01 -1.65
CA GLU A 450 24.83 24.30 -1.08
C GLU A 450 25.63 24.19 0.20
N GLY A 451 25.15 23.36 1.14
CA GLY A 451 25.92 23.09 2.34
C GLY A 451 27.15 22.25 2.03
N PHE A 452 27.11 21.37 1.02
CA PHE A 452 28.27 20.59 0.60
C PHE A 452 29.47 21.49 0.25
N TYR A 453 29.34 22.40 -0.72
CA TYR A 453 30.49 23.25 -1.11
C TYR A 453 30.87 24.29 -0.05
N LYS A 454 29.99 24.54 0.94
CA LYS A 454 30.28 25.36 2.11
C LYS A 454 30.94 24.57 3.26
N GLY A 455 31.16 23.26 3.10
CA GLY A 455 31.73 22.39 4.12
C GLY A 455 30.79 22.12 5.31
N GLN A 456 29.47 22.22 5.11
CA GLN A 456 28.45 21.90 6.12
C GLN A 456 28.20 20.39 6.19
N ILE A 457 29.28 19.64 6.39
CA ILE A 457 29.27 18.18 6.45
C ILE A 457 29.55 17.81 7.90
N LYS A 458 28.69 16.97 8.46
CA LYS A 458 28.84 16.49 9.83
C LYS A 458 28.70 14.99 9.84
N GLU A 459 29.53 14.32 10.64
CA GLU A 459 29.30 12.91 10.94
C GLU A 459 27.92 12.78 11.58
N ILE A 460 27.09 11.89 11.04
CA ILE A 460 25.75 11.62 11.55
C ILE A 460 25.74 10.26 12.24
N LYS A 461 25.32 10.26 13.49
CA LYS A 461 25.33 9.08 14.35
C LYS A 461 23.93 8.49 14.46
N TRP A 462 23.88 7.29 15.02
CA TRP A 462 22.64 6.53 15.22
C TRP A 462 21.53 7.33 15.92
N GLY A 463 21.90 8.10 16.96
CA GLY A 463 20.98 8.91 17.75
C GLY A 463 20.45 10.15 17.01
N ASP A 464 21.20 10.71 16.06
CA ASP A 464 20.86 11.96 15.38
C ASP A 464 19.61 11.83 14.48
N VAL A 465 19.39 10.64 13.92
CA VAL A 465 18.21 10.29 13.11
C VAL A 465 17.03 9.73 13.93
N GLY A 466 17.11 9.79 15.25
CA GLY A 466 16.05 9.36 16.15
C GLY A 466 14.78 10.19 15.99
N GLY A 467 13.63 9.55 15.78
CA GLY A 467 12.32 10.22 15.67
C GLY A 467 11.98 10.77 14.28
N TRP A 468 12.83 10.52 13.27
CA TRP A 468 12.65 11.05 11.91
C TRP A 468 11.56 10.32 11.10
N THR A 469 11.15 9.11 11.48
CA THR A 469 10.22 8.28 10.69
C THR A 469 8.86 8.95 10.44
N GLY A 470 8.29 9.61 11.46
CA GLY A 470 6.98 10.26 11.37
C GLY A 470 7.03 11.72 10.91
N GLN A 471 8.20 12.27 10.61
CA GLN A 471 8.36 13.68 10.28
C GLN A 471 8.20 13.89 8.77
N GLY A 472 7.26 14.77 8.39
CA GLY A 472 7.18 15.31 7.02
C GLY A 472 8.36 16.25 6.70
N GLY A 473 8.46 16.68 5.44
CA GLY A 473 9.50 17.62 5.00
C GLY A 473 10.93 17.05 5.02
N SER A 474 11.94 17.90 5.26
CA SER A 474 13.38 17.54 5.26
C SER A 474 14.11 18.15 6.46
N LEU A 475 14.61 17.30 7.37
CA LEU A 475 15.36 17.74 8.57
C LEU A 475 16.83 18.07 8.29
N LEU A 476 17.45 17.48 7.25
CA LEU A 476 18.78 17.87 6.79
C LEU A 476 18.80 19.27 6.14
N GLY A 477 17.63 19.85 5.88
CA GLY A 477 17.51 20.93 4.91
C GLY A 477 17.60 20.37 3.49
N THR A 478 16.95 21.02 2.56
CA THR A 478 17.00 20.64 1.15
C THR A 478 16.93 21.91 0.31
N LYS A 479 17.78 21.99 -0.71
CA LYS A 479 17.92 23.14 -1.61
C LYS A 479 17.97 22.67 -3.05
N ARG A 480 17.58 23.55 -3.95
CA ARG A 480 17.66 23.36 -5.40
C ARG A 480 19.04 23.73 -5.99
N THR A 481 20.02 24.01 -5.15
CA THR A 481 21.33 24.47 -5.59
C THR A 481 22.10 23.31 -6.24
N LEU A 482 22.66 23.55 -7.42
CA LEU A 482 23.47 22.59 -8.18
C LEU A 482 24.98 22.73 -7.86
N PRO A 483 25.76 21.64 -7.95
CA PRO A 483 27.18 21.63 -7.63
C PRO A 483 28.09 22.23 -8.73
N GLY A 484 27.62 22.38 -9.97
CA GLY A 484 28.42 22.69 -11.16
C GLY A 484 29.30 23.94 -11.07
N LYS A 485 28.84 24.99 -10.36
CA LYS A 485 29.62 26.22 -10.13
C LYS A 485 30.69 26.09 -9.05
N HIS A 486 30.67 24.99 -8.29
CA HIS A 486 31.45 24.79 -7.06
C HIS A 486 32.03 23.37 -6.97
N LEU A 487 32.23 22.71 -8.11
CA LEU A 487 32.74 21.33 -8.20
C LEU A 487 34.11 21.17 -7.54
N ASP A 488 34.98 22.17 -7.71
CA ASP A 488 36.30 22.27 -7.08
C ASP A 488 36.20 22.16 -5.56
N LYS A 489 35.27 22.91 -4.96
CA LYS A 489 35.04 22.92 -3.52
C LYS A 489 34.40 21.62 -3.04
N ILE A 490 33.49 21.03 -3.82
CA ILE A 490 32.85 19.76 -3.44
C ILE A 490 33.86 18.61 -3.50
N ALA A 491 34.68 18.56 -4.54
CA ALA A 491 35.79 17.60 -4.64
C ALA A 491 36.77 17.77 -3.47
N GLU A 492 37.10 19.01 -3.11
CA GLU A 492 37.90 19.30 -1.93
C GLU A 492 37.26 18.75 -0.64
N GLN A 493 35.95 18.95 -0.45
CA GLN A 493 35.24 18.41 0.72
C GLN A 493 35.19 16.88 0.73
N ILE A 494 34.95 16.24 -0.43
CA ILE A 494 35.00 14.77 -0.55
C ILE A 494 36.37 14.24 -0.16
N ARG A 495 37.44 14.93 -0.56
CA ARG A 495 38.82 14.61 -0.16
C ARG A 495 39.05 14.80 1.34
N ILE A 496 38.67 15.96 1.90
CA ILE A 496 38.84 16.29 3.32
C ILE A 496 38.14 15.27 4.21
N HIS A 497 36.93 14.86 3.83
CA HIS A 497 36.12 13.91 4.58
C HIS A 497 36.31 12.45 4.13
N ASN A 498 37.17 12.20 3.15
CA ASN A 498 37.43 10.89 2.54
C ASN A 498 36.12 10.15 2.19
N ILE A 499 35.15 10.83 1.58
CA ILE A 499 33.84 10.24 1.24
C ILE A 499 34.05 9.19 0.15
N ASN A 500 33.52 7.99 0.34
CA ASN A 500 33.65 6.84 -0.57
C ASN A 500 32.33 6.48 -1.26
N ALA A 501 31.19 6.96 -0.76
CA ALA A 501 29.92 6.92 -1.49
C ALA A 501 29.03 8.12 -1.12
N LEU A 502 28.16 8.52 -2.05
CA LEU A 502 27.10 9.49 -1.84
C LEU A 502 25.74 8.80 -1.90
N LEU A 503 24.85 9.15 -0.99
CA LEU A 503 23.43 8.83 -1.02
C LEU A 503 22.63 10.13 -1.07
N VAL A 504 22.25 10.55 -2.27
CA VAL A 504 21.46 11.76 -2.51
C VAL A 504 19.99 11.43 -2.41
N ILE A 505 19.32 11.88 -1.36
CA ILE A 505 17.86 11.79 -1.24
C ILE A 505 17.24 13.08 -1.80
N GLY A 506 17.01 13.15 -3.11
CA GLY A 506 16.72 14.44 -3.70
C GLY A 506 16.08 14.52 -5.08
N GLY A 507 15.69 15.73 -5.42
CA GLY A 507 15.01 16.16 -6.63
C GLY A 507 15.82 16.23 -7.88
N PHE A 508 15.39 17.13 -8.78
CA PHE A 508 16.10 17.35 -10.05
C PHE A 508 17.48 17.77 -9.83
N GLU A 509 17.57 18.62 -8.83
CA GLU A 509 18.78 19.26 -8.46
C GLU A 509 19.70 18.24 -7.80
N GLY A 510 19.13 17.20 -7.17
CA GLY A 510 19.84 16.03 -6.69
C GLY A 510 20.50 15.28 -7.84
N TYR A 511 19.72 14.98 -8.87
CA TYR A 511 20.26 14.30 -10.05
C TYR A 511 21.23 15.17 -10.86
N LEU A 512 20.84 16.39 -11.26
CA LEU A 512 21.68 17.25 -12.10
C LEU A 512 23.01 17.48 -11.39
N GLY A 513 22.97 17.56 -10.07
CA GLY A 513 24.19 17.57 -9.30
C GLY A 513 24.99 16.29 -9.35
N LEU A 514 24.37 15.10 -9.35
CA LEU A 514 25.07 13.85 -9.65
C LEU A 514 25.64 13.82 -11.06
N LEU A 515 24.94 14.32 -12.08
CA LEU A 515 25.43 14.42 -13.46
C LEU A 515 26.61 15.37 -13.59
N GLU A 516 26.54 16.55 -12.98
CA GLU A 516 27.62 17.55 -12.95
C GLU A 516 28.83 17.03 -12.16
N LEU A 517 28.60 16.38 -11.01
CA LEU A 517 29.67 15.72 -10.25
C LEU A 517 30.29 14.59 -11.05
N SER A 518 29.49 13.84 -11.80
CA SER A 518 30.00 12.81 -12.69
C SER A 518 30.87 13.45 -13.77
N SER A 519 30.33 14.38 -14.55
CA SER A 519 31.01 15.06 -15.68
C SER A 519 32.28 15.82 -15.32
N ALA A 520 32.49 16.10 -14.04
CA ALA A 520 33.67 16.78 -13.53
C ALA A 520 34.83 15.84 -13.17
N ARG A 521 34.63 14.53 -13.26
CA ARG A 521 35.57 13.55 -12.71
C ARG A 521 36.90 13.43 -13.46
N ASP A 522 36.92 13.65 -14.78
CA ASP A 522 38.16 13.75 -15.57
C ASP A 522 39.12 14.81 -15.01
N LYS A 523 38.53 15.80 -14.33
CA LYS A 523 39.23 16.94 -13.75
C LYS A 523 39.52 16.76 -12.26
N TYR A 524 38.78 15.90 -11.57
CA TYR A 524 38.86 15.68 -10.12
C TYR A 524 38.68 14.19 -9.78
N SER A 525 39.79 13.49 -9.55
CA SER A 525 39.80 12.04 -9.23
C SER A 525 39.08 11.69 -7.93
N GLU A 526 38.86 12.67 -7.06
CA GLU A 526 38.14 12.55 -5.80
C GLU A 526 36.63 12.38 -5.99
N LEU A 527 36.11 12.70 -7.18
CA LEU A 527 34.71 12.50 -7.52
C LEU A 527 34.40 11.05 -7.95
N CYS A 528 35.40 10.17 -8.10
CA CYS A 528 35.28 8.76 -8.50
C CYS A 528 34.77 7.85 -7.37
N VAL A 529 33.59 8.15 -6.82
CA VAL A 529 32.94 7.44 -5.71
C VAL A 529 31.53 6.98 -6.10
N PRO A 530 31.00 5.82 -5.66
CA PRO A 530 29.58 5.44 -5.77
C PRO A 530 28.63 6.57 -5.43
N MET A 531 27.60 6.78 -6.24
CA MET A 531 26.61 7.82 -6.01
C MET A 531 25.22 7.24 -6.23
N VAL A 532 24.50 6.96 -5.16
CA VAL A 532 23.12 6.49 -5.20
C VAL A 532 22.16 7.64 -4.96
N MET A 533 21.12 7.71 -5.77
CA MET A 533 20.02 8.64 -5.64
C MET A 533 18.78 7.95 -5.03
N VAL A 534 18.06 8.66 -4.19
CA VAL A 534 16.70 8.35 -3.73
C VAL A 534 15.91 9.58 -4.13
N PRO A 535 15.13 9.60 -5.21
CA PRO A 535 14.43 10.81 -5.57
C PRO A 535 13.63 11.41 -4.42
N ALA A 536 13.80 12.71 -4.17
CA ALA A 536 13.08 13.53 -3.20
C ALA A 536 12.89 15.07 -3.56
N THR A 537 11.76 15.57 -4.14
CA THR A 537 11.50 17.00 -4.56
C THR A 537 10.04 17.42 -4.55
N VAL A 538 9.72 18.72 -4.48
CA VAL A 538 8.38 19.27 -4.76
C VAL A 538 8.13 19.76 -6.20
N SER A 539 9.17 19.88 -7.04
CA SER A 539 9.07 20.60 -8.34
C SER A 539 9.47 19.82 -9.57
N ASN A 540 9.38 18.49 -9.46
CA ASN A 540 9.43 17.52 -10.54
C ASN A 540 10.28 17.93 -11.74
N ASN A 541 11.54 18.25 -11.50
CA ASN A 541 12.37 18.72 -12.58
C ASN A 541 13.41 17.68 -13.02
N ILE A 542 13.56 16.53 -12.33
CA ILE A 542 14.65 15.54 -12.44
C ILE A 542 15.02 15.14 -13.87
N PRO A 543 16.29 14.88 -14.32
CA PRO A 543 16.52 13.93 -15.36
C PRO A 543 17.21 12.62 -14.85
N GLY A 544 17.05 11.42 -15.39
CA GLY A 544 17.39 10.18 -14.66
C GLY A 544 16.65 9.69 -13.39
N SER A 545 15.83 10.48 -12.66
CA SER A 545 14.85 9.92 -11.70
C SER A 545 13.37 10.44 -11.56
N ASP A 546 12.37 9.65 -11.94
CA ASP A 546 10.93 9.90 -12.14
C ASP A 546 10.02 10.51 -11.01
N LEU A 547 10.36 11.64 -10.38
CA LEU A 547 9.68 12.27 -9.23
C LEU A 547 10.09 11.62 -7.90
N SER A 548 10.01 12.51 -6.93
CA SER A 548 10.87 12.62 -5.77
C SER A 548 9.97 13.12 -4.63
N ILE A 549 10.03 12.51 -3.44
CA ILE A 549 9.31 12.88 -2.22
C ILE A 549 8.82 14.33 -2.28
N GLY A 550 7.49 14.54 -2.51
CA GLY A 550 6.76 15.83 -2.38
C GLY A 550 6.27 16.54 -3.60
N SER A 551 6.48 16.01 -4.79
CA SER A 551 6.37 16.82 -5.98
C SER A 551 4.99 16.85 -6.54
N ASP A 552 4.32 17.95 -6.19
CA ASP A 552 3.65 18.67 -7.25
C ASP A 552 3.51 20.18 -6.93
N THR A 553 4.33 20.99 -7.62
CA THR A 553 4.10 22.44 -7.88
C THR A 553 4.51 22.81 -9.31
N ALA A 554 5.13 21.90 -10.06
CA ALA A 554 5.50 22.16 -11.43
C ALA A 554 5.54 20.82 -12.12
N LEU A 555 4.46 20.57 -12.83
CA LEU A 555 4.28 19.43 -13.69
C LEU A 555 5.40 19.32 -14.72
N ASN A 556 5.77 18.08 -15.03
CA ASN A 556 6.79 17.65 -16.01
C ASN A 556 8.22 17.56 -15.44
N ALA A 557 8.77 16.38 -15.13
CA ALA A 557 10.15 16.00 -15.58
C ALA A 557 10.57 14.58 -15.29
N ILE A 558 9.77 13.81 -14.59
CA ILE A 558 9.93 12.37 -14.42
C ILE A 558 10.66 11.61 -15.51
N THR A 559 10.36 11.88 -16.76
CA THR A 559 10.89 11.01 -17.77
C THR A 559 12.19 11.49 -18.38
N ASP A 560 12.39 12.81 -18.41
CA ASP A 560 13.74 13.38 -18.39
C ASP A 560 14.48 12.62 -17.30
N ALA A 561 13.78 12.42 -16.17
CA ALA A 561 14.13 11.74 -14.95
C ALA A 561 14.29 10.23 -15.09
N PHE A 562 14.78 9.82 -16.21
CA PHE A 562 15.15 8.46 -16.43
C PHE A 562 16.08 8.50 -17.66
N GLU A 563 15.80 9.45 -18.57
CA GLU A 563 16.65 9.94 -19.66
C GLU A 563 18.06 10.31 -19.23
N SER A 564 18.25 11.09 -18.18
CA SER A 564 19.63 11.44 -17.84
C SER A 564 20.37 10.34 -17.11
N LEU A 565 19.76 9.51 -16.25
CA LEU A 565 20.51 8.41 -15.61
C LEU A 565 20.92 7.40 -16.69
N LEU A 566 20.11 7.31 -17.75
CA LEU A 566 20.48 6.76 -19.03
C LEU A 566 21.62 7.54 -19.73
N GLN A 567 21.61 8.88 -19.81
CA GLN A 567 22.76 9.66 -20.32
C GLN A 567 24.05 9.46 -19.51
N LEU A 568 23.97 9.31 -18.18
CA LEU A 568 25.10 8.99 -17.31
C LEU A 568 25.62 7.59 -17.60
N TYR A 569 24.70 6.64 -17.77
CA TYR A 569 25.04 5.28 -18.17
C TYR A 569 25.72 5.26 -19.55
N GLU A 570 25.15 5.94 -20.55
CA GLU A 570 25.70 6.05 -21.91
C GLU A 570 27.08 6.70 -21.89
N ALA A 571 27.27 7.74 -21.08
CA ALA A 571 28.54 8.45 -20.94
C ALA A 571 29.62 7.64 -20.17
N ARG A 572 29.30 6.49 -19.55
CA ARG A 572 30.33 5.59 -19.00
C ARG A 572 31.26 5.00 -20.05
N ALA A 573 30.84 4.98 -21.32
CA ALA A 573 31.70 4.56 -22.43
C ALA A 573 32.84 5.56 -22.68
N ASP A 574 32.61 6.84 -22.38
CA ASP A 574 33.52 7.94 -22.70
C ASP A 574 34.28 8.46 -21.46
N TYR A 575 33.75 8.19 -20.25
CA TYR A 575 34.28 8.69 -18.98
C TYR A 575 34.38 7.56 -17.92
N GLU A 576 35.60 7.09 -17.65
CA GLU A 576 35.87 5.98 -16.70
C GLU A 576 35.35 6.28 -15.29
N GLU A 577 35.29 7.54 -14.96
CA GLU A 577 34.93 7.97 -13.64
C GLU A 577 33.43 7.85 -13.38
N PHE A 578 32.62 7.73 -14.46
CA PHE A 578 31.17 7.47 -14.39
C PHE A 578 30.86 6.00 -14.03
N CYS A 579 31.90 5.15 -14.01
CA CYS A 579 31.84 3.74 -13.65
C CYS A 579 31.76 3.60 -12.12
N ILE A 580 30.62 3.97 -11.56
CA ILE A 580 30.35 3.91 -10.13
C ILE A 580 28.91 3.42 -9.90
N PRO A 581 28.62 2.78 -8.75
CA PRO A 581 27.27 2.35 -8.44
C PRO A 581 26.31 3.54 -8.30
N VAL A 582 25.24 3.52 -9.09
CA VAL A 582 24.10 4.44 -9.03
C VAL A 582 22.82 3.63 -8.87
N CYS A 583 22.04 3.96 -7.85
CA CYS A 583 20.69 3.41 -7.66
C CYS A 583 19.71 4.57 -7.54
N MET A 584 18.45 4.38 -7.95
CA MET A 584 17.37 5.36 -7.86
C MET A 584 16.17 4.73 -7.13
N LEU A 585 15.58 5.41 -6.15
CA LEU A 585 14.38 4.95 -5.39
C LEU A 585 13.10 5.77 -5.65
N PRO A 586 12.11 5.29 -6.42
CA PRO A 586 10.96 6.06 -6.85
C PRO A 586 10.14 6.63 -5.70
N ALA A 587 9.90 7.94 -5.73
CA ALA A 587 9.22 8.59 -4.62
C ALA A 587 8.36 9.74 -5.09
N THR A 588 7.07 9.61 -5.27
CA THR A 588 6.28 10.74 -5.70
C THR A 588 4.83 10.60 -5.35
N ILE A 589 4.13 11.72 -5.30
CA ILE A 589 2.67 11.69 -5.20
C ILE A 589 2.03 11.20 -6.51
N SER A 590 2.56 11.55 -7.68
CA SER A 590 1.89 11.33 -8.97
C SER A 590 2.02 9.91 -9.54
N ASN A 591 2.96 9.12 -9.03
CA ASN A 591 3.22 7.74 -9.38
C ASN A 591 3.41 7.47 -10.89
N ASN A 592 4.24 8.27 -11.56
CA ASN A 592 4.60 8.13 -12.97
C ASN A 592 6.03 7.68 -13.21
N VAL A 593 6.63 6.98 -12.24
CA VAL A 593 7.94 6.37 -12.40
C VAL A 593 7.86 5.05 -13.17
N PRO A 594 8.50 4.92 -14.36
CA PRO A 594 8.73 3.64 -15.03
C PRO A 594 9.52 2.69 -14.14
N GLY A 595 9.31 1.39 -14.36
CA GLY A 595 9.95 0.36 -13.57
C GLY A 595 9.38 0.18 -12.16
N THR A 596 8.41 0.98 -11.71
CA THR A 596 7.72 0.74 -10.44
C THR A 596 6.20 0.89 -10.58
N ASP A 597 5.46 0.09 -9.83
CA ASP A 597 4.01 0.20 -9.71
C ASP A 597 3.61 1.26 -8.69
N LEU A 598 4.46 1.53 -7.69
CA LEU A 598 4.22 2.48 -6.60
C LEU A 598 5.45 3.29 -6.26
N SER A 599 5.22 4.53 -5.85
CA SER A 599 6.23 5.50 -5.43
C SER A 599 5.94 6.04 -4.03
N ILE A 600 6.98 6.33 -3.25
CA ILE A 600 6.87 6.91 -1.90
C ILE A 600 6.15 8.27 -1.96
N GLY A 601 5.07 8.44 -1.20
CA GLY A 601 4.29 9.68 -1.10
C GLY A 601 2.94 9.59 -1.81
N ALA A 602 2.78 8.64 -2.74
CA ALA A 602 1.53 8.45 -3.48
C ALA A 602 0.38 8.07 -2.55
N ASP A 603 0.62 7.20 -1.57
CA ASP A 603 -0.42 6.79 -0.63
C ASP A 603 -0.83 7.93 0.31
N THR A 604 0.14 8.71 0.83
CA THR A 604 -0.14 9.93 1.61
C THR A 604 -1.01 10.90 0.81
N SER A 605 -0.70 11.08 -0.48
CA SER A 605 -1.46 11.95 -1.36
C SER A 605 -2.87 11.45 -1.64
N LEU A 606 -3.02 10.15 -1.91
CA LEU A 606 -4.33 9.53 -2.10
C LEU A 606 -5.22 9.72 -0.86
N ASN A 607 -4.66 9.55 0.35
CA ASN A 607 -5.40 9.78 1.58
C ASN A 607 -5.82 11.26 1.73
N ALA A 608 -4.94 12.22 1.40
CA ALA A 608 -5.30 13.64 1.39
C ALA A 608 -6.43 13.98 0.38
N ILE A 609 -6.40 13.40 -0.82
CA ILE A 609 -7.46 13.55 -1.83
C ILE A 609 -8.77 12.95 -1.31
N VAL A 610 -8.73 11.72 -0.80
CA VAL A 610 -9.91 11.00 -0.32
C VAL A 610 -10.55 11.72 0.87
N GLU A 611 -9.76 12.17 1.84
CA GLU A 611 -10.26 12.92 2.99
C GLU A 611 -10.91 14.25 2.56
N THR A 612 -10.29 14.95 1.61
CA THR A 612 -10.86 16.19 1.08
C THR A 612 -12.17 15.93 0.33
N CYS A 613 -12.22 14.88 -0.49
CA CYS A 613 -13.43 14.46 -1.19
C CYS A 613 -14.54 14.09 -0.21
N ASP A 614 -14.23 13.45 0.91
CA ASP A 614 -15.24 13.09 1.92
C ASP A 614 -15.79 14.32 2.63
N ARG A 615 -14.94 15.28 3.01
CA ARG A 615 -15.37 16.59 3.54
C ARG A 615 -16.27 17.34 2.54
N ILE A 616 -15.90 17.31 1.26
CA ILE A 616 -16.70 17.92 0.18
C ILE A 616 -18.04 17.20 0.01
N LYS A 617 -18.05 15.86 0.00
CA LYS A 617 -19.28 15.04 -0.11
C LYS A 617 -20.22 15.29 1.06
N GLN A 618 -19.69 15.50 2.26
CA GLN A 618 -20.48 15.87 3.44
C GLN A 618 -21.14 17.23 3.24
N SER A 619 -20.39 18.23 2.77
CA SER A 619 -20.93 19.55 2.41
C SER A 619 -22.01 19.48 1.31
N ALA A 620 -21.75 18.74 0.24
CA ALA A 620 -22.67 18.54 -0.88
C ALA A 620 -24.00 17.91 -0.45
N SER A 621 -23.96 16.98 0.51
CA SER A 621 -25.14 16.28 1.00
C SER A 621 -26.09 17.18 1.78
N GLY A 622 -25.58 18.26 2.39
CA GLY A 622 -26.40 19.26 3.10
C GLY A 622 -27.16 20.18 2.15
N THR A 623 -26.53 20.67 1.08
CA THR A 623 -27.19 21.58 0.13
C THR A 623 -28.03 20.87 -0.92
N LYS A 624 -27.72 19.59 -1.20
CA LYS A 624 -28.29 18.78 -2.30
C LYS A 624 -28.06 19.42 -3.68
N ARG A 625 -28.25 18.62 -4.73
CA ARG A 625 -28.16 19.02 -6.14
C ARG A 625 -26.89 19.82 -6.47
N ARG A 626 -25.75 19.34 -5.98
CA ARG A 626 -24.45 19.97 -6.18
C ARG A 626 -23.42 19.02 -6.78
N VAL A 627 -22.68 19.50 -7.77
CA VAL A 627 -21.56 18.79 -8.40
C VAL A 627 -20.25 19.51 -8.06
N PHE A 628 -19.25 18.76 -7.63
CA PHE A 628 -17.91 19.29 -7.40
C PHE A 628 -16.96 18.83 -8.50
N ILE A 629 -16.28 19.80 -9.12
CA ILE A 629 -15.17 19.57 -10.06
C ILE A 629 -13.89 19.77 -9.24
N ILE A 630 -13.15 18.69 -9.00
CA ILE A 630 -11.94 18.69 -8.20
C ILE A 630 -10.74 18.47 -9.11
N GLU A 631 -9.84 19.46 -9.15
CA GLU A 631 -8.56 19.29 -9.80
C GLU A 631 -7.59 18.57 -8.85
N THR A 632 -7.08 17.44 -9.30
CA THR A 632 -6.01 16.71 -8.63
C THR A 632 -4.70 16.92 -9.34
N MET A 633 -3.66 16.83 -8.53
CA MET A 633 -2.28 16.76 -9.00
C MET A 633 -2.03 15.46 -9.76
N GLY A 634 -0.84 15.32 -10.34
CA GLY A 634 -0.46 14.08 -10.98
C GLY A 634 0.38 14.20 -12.22
N GLY A 635 0.75 15.38 -12.73
CA GLY A 635 1.36 15.30 -14.05
C GLY A 635 0.35 15.20 -15.18
N TYR A 636 0.84 14.69 -16.30
CA TYR A 636 0.01 13.95 -17.25
C TYR A 636 -0.36 12.56 -16.72
N CYS A 637 0.11 12.14 -15.54
CA CYS A 637 -0.26 10.86 -14.95
C CYS A 637 -1.61 10.94 -14.26
N GLY A 638 -2.58 10.19 -14.77
CA GLY A 638 -3.91 10.08 -14.22
C GLY A 638 -4.02 9.22 -12.95
N TYR A 639 -2.92 8.76 -12.34
CA TYR A 639 -2.94 7.84 -11.19
C TYR A 639 -3.73 8.41 -10.01
N LEU A 640 -3.36 9.59 -9.52
CA LEU A 640 -4.01 10.22 -8.37
C LEU A 640 -5.49 10.50 -8.64
N ALA A 641 -5.80 11.01 -9.84
CA ALA A 641 -7.17 11.28 -10.26
C ALA A 641 -8.01 9.98 -10.32
N THR A 642 -7.47 8.92 -10.95
CA THR A 642 -8.18 7.66 -11.18
C THR A 642 -8.33 6.87 -9.88
N VAL A 643 -7.23 6.66 -9.17
CA VAL A 643 -7.20 5.85 -7.95
C VAL A 643 -7.87 6.60 -6.80
N GLY A 644 -7.63 7.90 -6.67
CA GLY A 644 -8.35 8.78 -5.75
C GLY A 644 -9.85 8.86 -6.08
N GLY A 645 -10.20 8.89 -7.37
CA GLY A 645 -11.59 8.87 -7.83
C GLY A 645 -12.30 7.56 -7.51
N LEU A 646 -11.64 6.42 -7.71
CA LEU A 646 -12.16 5.11 -7.31
C LEU A 646 -12.39 5.06 -5.79
N ALA A 647 -11.43 5.52 -4.99
CA ALA A 647 -11.50 5.54 -3.53
C ALA A 647 -12.51 6.58 -2.97
N ALA A 648 -12.73 7.69 -3.67
CA ALA A 648 -13.73 8.70 -3.31
C ALA A 648 -15.14 8.33 -3.78
N GLY A 649 -15.25 7.43 -4.77
CA GLY A 649 -16.48 7.10 -5.46
C GLY A 649 -16.93 8.21 -6.40
N ALA A 650 -15.98 8.78 -7.15
CA ALA A 650 -16.22 9.78 -8.17
C ALA A 650 -17.14 9.25 -9.28
N ASP A 651 -17.94 10.13 -9.85
CA ASP A 651 -18.82 9.82 -10.96
C ASP A 651 -18.06 9.77 -12.27
N THR A 652 -17.13 10.69 -12.49
CA THR A 652 -16.25 10.65 -13.65
C THR A 652 -14.88 11.19 -13.27
N VAL A 653 -13.87 10.77 -14.03
CA VAL A 653 -12.49 11.19 -13.84
C VAL A 653 -11.85 11.44 -15.20
N TYR A 654 -11.42 12.67 -15.43
CA TYR A 654 -10.71 13.07 -16.63
C TYR A 654 -9.19 12.95 -16.43
N ILE A 655 -8.53 12.24 -17.33
CA ILE A 655 -7.09 11.98 -17.30
C ILE A 655 -6.52 12.13 -18.72
N TYR A 656 -5.21 12.30 -18.82
CA TYR A 656 -4.53 12.45 -20.10
C TYR A 656 -4.54 11.13 -20.90
N GLU A 657 -4.36 10.01 -20.22
CA GLU A 657 -4.21 8.68 -20.83
C GLU A 657 -5.51 8.14 -21.46
N GLU A 658 -6.64 8.76 -21.17
CA GLU A 658 -7.94 8.44 -21.78
C GLU A 658 -8.48 9.72 -22.45
N PRO A 659 -8.17 9.93 -23.75
CA PRO A 659 -8.63 11.10 -24.49
C PRO A 659 -10.16 11.22 -24.44
N PHE A 660 -10.64 12.44 -24.24
CA PHE A 660 -12.06 12.75 -24.19
C PHE A 660 -12.35 14.01 -25.01
N ASP A 661 -13.54 14.05 -25.60
CA ASP A 661 -14.02 15.20 -26.37
C ASP A 661 -15.27 15.84 -25.74
N ILE A 662 -15.83 16.84 -26.43
CA ILE A 662 -16.99 17.57 -25.94
C ILE A 662 -18.24 16.68 -25.79
N ARG A 663 -18.37 15.60 -26.57
CA ARG A 663 -19.47 14.64 -26.50
C ARG A 663 -19.35 13.79 -25.24
N ASP A 664 -18.13 13.42 -24.84
CA ASP A 664 -17.89 12.71 -23.58
C ASP A 664 -18.25 13.59 -22.38
N LEU A 665 -17.86 14.88 -22.41
CA LEU A 665 -18.26 15.86 -21.39
C LEU A 665 -19.78 15.98 -21.31
N GLN A 666 -20.46 16.12 -22.45
CA GLN A 666 -21.91 16.21 -22.52
C GLN A 666 -22.60 14.95 -21.98
N ALA A 667 -22.13 13.76 -22.37
CA ALA A 667 -22.66 12.49 -21.87
C ALA A 667 -22.52 12.36 -20.34
N ASN A 668 -21.41 12.83 -19.77
CA ASN A 668 -21.20 12.84 -18.33
C ASN A 668 -22.12 13.85 -17.61
N VAL A 669 -22.40 15.01 -18.22
CA VAL A 669 -23.39 15.96 -17.68
C VAL A 669 -24.80 15.37 -17.73
N GLU A 670 -25.19 14.74 -18.84
CA GLU A 670 -26.47 14.07 -18.98
C GLU A 670 -26.64 12.96 -17.94
N HIS A 671 -25.60 12.15 -17.71
CA HIS A 671 -25.58 11.11 -16.67
C HIS A 671 -25.80 11.70 -15.28
N LEU A 672 -25.09 12.78 -14.93
CA LEU A 672 -25.29 13.46 -13.65
C LEU A 672 -26.69 14.08 -13.54
N THR A 673 -27.21 14.66 -14.62
CA THR A 673 -28.57 15.19 -14.67
C THR A 673 -29.61 14.11 -14.39
N GLN A 674 -29.45 12.89 -14.93
CA GLN A 674 -30.32 11.76 -14.59
C GLN A 674 -30.10 11.30 -13.14
N LYS A 675 -28.84 11.26 -12.68
CA LYS A 675 -28.51 10.90 -11.30
C LYS A 675 -29.19 11.83 -10.29
N MET A 676 -29.27 13.14 -10.56
CA MET A 676 -29.93 14.11 -9.67
C MET A 676 -31.45 13.90 -9.52
N LYS A 677 -32.07 13.12 -10.42
CA LYS A 677 -33.49 12.71 -10.28
C LYS A 677 -33.68 11.55 -9.30
N THR A 678 -32.60 10.85 -8.95
CA THR A 678 -32.61 9.79 -7.93
C THR A 678 -32.53 10.38 -6.51
N SER A 679 -32.47 9.50 -5.50
CA SER A 679 -32.22 9.91 -4.11
C SER A 679 -30.80 10.47 -3.89
N ILE A 680 -29.84 10.19 -4.79
CA ILE A 680 -28.45 10.63 -4.66
C ILE A 680 -28.26 11.95 -5.41
N GLN A 681 -28.57 13.05 -4.73
CA GLN A 681 -28.53 14.38 -5.32
C GLN A 681 -27.16 15.06 -5.11
N ARG A 682 -26.08 14.40 -5.52
CA ARG A 682 -24.72 14.97 -5.52
C ARG A 682 -23.87 14.36 -6.64
N GLY A 683 -22.91 15.12 -7.14
CA GLY A 683 -21.93 14.67 -8.12
C GLY A 683 -20.50 14.98 -7.70
N LEU A 684 -19.57 14.10 -8.06
CA LEU A 684 -18.15 14.29 -7.85
C LEU A 684 -17.39 13.99 -9.14
N VAL A 685 -16.68 14.98 -9.65
CA VAL A 685 -15.87 14.91 -10.87
C VAL A 685 -14.44 15.19 -10.47
N LEU A 686 -13.52 14.26 -10.72
CA LEU A 686 -12.10 14.54 -10.59
C LEU A 686 -11.51 14.84 -11.97
N ARG A 687 -10.55 15.75 -12.02
CA ARG A 687 -9.83 16.13 -13.22
C ARG A 687 -8.35 16.16 -12.87
N ASN A 688 -7.55 15.34 -13.55
CA ASN A 688 -6.11 15.51 -13.51
C ASN A 688 -5.75 16.86 -14.17
N GLU A 689 -4.87 17.62 -13.54
CA GLU A 689 -4.57 19.01 -13.93
C GLU A 689 -4.15 19.18 -15.41
N ASN A 690 -3.43 18.20 -15.97
CA ASN A 690 -2.93 18.22 -17.36
C ASN A 690 -3.65 17.21 -18.29
N CYS A 691 -4.88 16.81 -17.96
CA CYS A 691 -5.62 15.87 -18.80
C CYS A 691 -5.93 16.42 -20.21
N ASN A 692 -6.05 17.74 -20.36
CA ASN A 692 -6.33 18.41 -21.63
C ASN A 692 -5.99 19.91 -21.53
N GLU A 693 -5.33 20.47 -22.54
CA GLU A 693 -4.92 21.88 -22.58
C GLU A 693 -6.10 22.85 -22.70
N ASN A 694 -7.14 22.48 -23.46
CA ASN A 694 -8.29 23.34 -23.75
C ASN A 694 -9.41 23.15 -22.73
N PHE A 695 -9.67 21.90 -22.33
CA PHE A 695 -10.69 21.56 -21.34
C PHE A 695 -10.12 21.69 -19.93
N THR A 696 -9.83 22.94 -19.56
CA THR A 696 -9.34 23.31 -18.23
C THR A 696 -10.40 23.04 -17.15
N THR A 697 -9.99 23.06 -15.89
CA THR A 697 -10.93 22.96 -14.75
C THR A 697 -12.01 24.04 -14.82
N ASP A 698 -11.67 25.23 -15.31
CA ASP A 698 -12.61 26.34 -15.48
C ASP A 698 -13.59 26.10 -16.62
N PHE A 699 -13.11 25.57 -17.75
CA PHE A 699 -13.98 25.19 -18.86
C PHE A 699 -14.98 24.11 -18.44
N VAL A 700 -14.51 23.03 -17.82
CA VAL A 700 -15.37 21.91 -17.37
C VAL A 700 -16.38 22.42 -16.34
N TYR A 701 -15.94 23.26 -15.40
CA TYR A 701 -16.83 23.90 -14.42
C TYR A 701 -17.93 24.73 -15.08
N GLN A 702 -17.57 25.59 -16.04
CA GLN A 702 -18.53 26.45 -16.75
C GLN A 702 -19.53 25.63 -17.56
N LEU A 703 -19.05 24.62 -18.29
CA LEU A 703 -19.89 23.71 -19.08
C LEU A 703 -20.90 22.99 -18.18
N TYR A 704 -20.45 22.37 -17.10
CA TYR A 704 -21.33 21.64 -16.18
C TYR A 704 -22.33 22.57 -15.50
N THR A 705 -21.95 23.82 -15.21
CA THR A 705 -22.84 24.82 -14.61
C THR A 705 -23.95 25.23 -15.58
N GLU A 706 -23.62 25.41 -16.86
CA GLU A 706 -24.59 25.85 -17.87
C GLU A 706 -25.53 24.72 -18.28
N GLU A 707 -24.99 23.55 -18.62
CA GLU A 707 -25.76 22.38 -19.03
C GLU A 707 -26.55 21.75 -17.87
N GLY A 708 -26.07 21.93 -16.63
CA GLY A 708 -26.77 21.53 -15.40
C GLY A 708 -27.83 22.52 -14.93
N ARG A 709 -28.01 23.66 -15.60
CA ARG A 709 -28.88 24.76 -15.15
C ARG A 709 -30.31 24.26 -14.90
N GLY A 710 -30.85 24.60 -13.73
CA GLY A 710 -32.17 24.16 -13.29
C GLY A 710 -32.21 22.76 -12.67
N VAL A 711 -31.13 21.97 -12.76
CA VAL A 711 -31.02 20.63 -12.16
C VAL A 711 -30.03 20.62 -11.01
N PHE A 712 -28.82 21.15 -11.18
CA PHE A 712 -27.79 21.21 -10.14
C PHE A 712 -26.88 22.45 -10.27
N ASP A 713 -26.19 22.80 -9.18
CA ASP A 713 -25.13 23.80 -9.19
C ASP A 713 -23.74 23.14 -9.14
N CYS A 714 -22.71 23.87 -9.58
CA CYS A 714 -21.34 23.40 -9.54
C CYS A 714 -20.47 24.20 -8.58
N ARG A 715 -19.43 23.56 -8.06
CA ARG A 715 -18.28 24.22 -7.40
C ARG A 715 -17.00 23.60 -7.93
N LYS A 716 -15.93 24.40 -7.98
CA LYS A 716 -14.59 23.94 -8.33
C LYS A 716 -13.68 24.00 -7.11
N ASN A 717 -12.80 23.02 -6.97
CA ASN A 717 -11.76 22.99 -5.94
C ASN A 717 -10.45 22.52 -6.57
N ILE A 718 -9.43 23.36 -6.50
CA ILE A 718 -8.07 22.98 -6.86
C ILE A 718 -7.38 22.58 -5.56
N LEU A 719 -7.11 21.28 -5.39
CA LEU A 719 -6.54 20.78 -4.14
C LEU A 719 -5.13 21.35 -3.89
N GLY A 720 -4.33 21.46 -4.96
CA GLY A 720 -2.96 21.94 -4.89
C GLY A 720 -2.11 21.18 -3.87
N HIS A 721 -1.17 21.89 -3.25
CA HIS A 721 -0.09 21.35 -2.43
C HIS A 721 -0.50 20.60 -1.17
N MET A 722 -1.76 20.70 -0.74
CA MET A 722 -2.29 19.91 0.38
C MET A 722 -2.13 18.40 0.11
N GLN A 723 -2.10 18.02 -1.16
CA GLN A 723 -1.88 16.66 -1.64
C GLN A 723 -0.47 16.11 -1.32
N GLN A 724 0.48 16.92 -0.89
CA GLN A 724 1.81 16.47 -0.43
C GLN A 724 1.76 15.84 0.97
N GLY A 725 0.66 16.08 1.70
CA GLY A 725 0.46 15.61 3.07
C GLY A 725 1.20 16.43 4.12
N GLY A 726 0.85 16.17 5.39
CA GLY A 726 1.58 16.66 6.54
C GLY A 726 2.58 15.61 7.02
N ALA A 727 2.12 14.73 7.91
CA ALA A 727 2.87 13.54 8.27
C ALA A 727 2.68 12.45 7.19
N PRO A 728 3.72 11.65 6.88
CA PRO A 728 3.60 10.52 5.95
C PRO A 728 2.63 9.46 6.49
N SER A 729 1.87 8.82 5.59
CA SER A 729 1.01 7.67 5.92
C SER A 729 1.85 6.48 6.44
N PRO A 730 1.27 5.55 7.20
CA PRO A 730 1.96 4.34 7.64
C PRO A 730 2.55 3.54 6.46
N PHE A 731 1.84 3.49 5.33
CA PHE A 731 2.32 2.86 4.11
C PHE A 731 3.62 3.52 3.63
N ASP A 732 3.63 4.85 3.45
CA ASP A 732 4.80 5.57 2.95
C ASP A 732 5.98 5.55 3.93
N ARG A 733 5.73 5.59 5.25
CA ARG A 733 6.79 5.40 6.27
C ARG A 733 7.47 4.05 6.13
N ASN A 734 6.70 2.98 5.96
CA ASN A 734 7.22 1.63 5.87
C ASN A 734 7.84 1.35 4.49
N PHE A 735 7.22 1.84 3.42
CA PHE A 735 7.74 1.68 2.06
C PHE A 735 9.08 2.39 1.91
N SER A 736 9.18 3.65 2.34
CA SER A 736 10.44 4.42 2.35
C SER A 736 11.53 3.76 3.20
N THR A 737 11.16 3.24 4.37
CA THR A 737 12.09 2.54 5.26
C THR A 737 12.68 1.29 4.59
N LYS A 738 11.82 0.43 4.00
CA LYS A 738 12.23 -0.82 3.36
C LYS A 738 13.07 -0.61 2.11
N ILE A 739 12.62 0.28 1.23
CA ILE A 739 13.29 0.52 -0.04
C ILE A 739 14.66 1.15 0.17
N SER A 740 14.80 2.05 1.15
CA SER A 740 16.10 2.66 1.51
C SER A 740 17.06 1.67 2.16
N ALA A 741 16.56 0.77 3.01
CA ALA A 741 17.37 -0.30 3.61
C ALA A 741 17.95 -1.21 2.53
N LYS A 742 17.09 -1.65 1.59
CA LYS A 742 17.50 -2.48 0.46
C LYS A 742 18.49 -1.77 -0.47
N ALA A 743 18.32 -0.46 -0.68
CA ALA A 743 19.26 0.36 -1.44
C ALA A 743 20.65 0.37 -0.79
N MET A 744 20.73 0.58 0.53
CA MET A 744 22.01 0.61 1.24
C MET A 744 22.72 -0.75 1.27
N GLN A 745 21.96 -1.84 1.37
CA GLN A 745 22.51 -3.19 1.22
C GLN A 745 23.08 -3.43 -0.18
N TRP A 746 22.37 -2.97 -1.22
CA TRP A 746 22.87 -3.00 -2.58
C TRP A 746 24.14 -2.16 -2.74
N ILE A 747 24.16 -0.92 -2.22
CA ILE A 747 25.37 -0.06 -2.21
C ILE A 747 26.55 -0.80 -1.60
N THR A 748 26.35 -1.42 -0.45
CA THR A 748 27.41 -2.12 0.28
C THR A 748 27.95 -3.30 -0.52
N ARG A 749 27.07 -4.07 -1.20
CA ARG A 749 27.47 -5.16 -2.07
C ARG A 749 28.25 -4.65 -3.28
N THR A 750 27.69 -3.69 -4.01
CA THR A 750 28.31 -3.15 -5.22
C THR A 750 29.64 -2.47 -4.91
N LEU A 751 29.77 -1.80 -3.75
CA LEU A 751 31.02 -1.28 -3.23
C LEU A 751 32.07 -2.38 -3.08
N LYS A 752 31.75 -3.47 -2.39
CA LYS A 752 32.67 -4.59 -2.17
C LYS A 752 33.11 -5.24 -3.49
N ASP A 753 32.18 -5.43 -4.42
CA ASP A 753 32.45 -6.09 -5.70
C ASP A 753 33.22 -5.21 -6.68
N SER A 754 33.04 -3.89 -6.60
CA SER A 754 33.62 -2.90 -7.52
C SER A 754 34.88 -2.20 -6.99
N PHE A 755 35.30 -2.47 -5.74
CA PHE A 755 36.48 -1.84 -5.13
C PHE A 755 37.77 -2.53 -5.58
N LYS A 756 38.60 -1.83 -6.37
CA LYS A 756 39.90 -2.31 -6.86
C LYS A 756 40.94 -1.18 -6.80
N GLY A 757 42.12 -1.46 -6.24
CA GLY A 757 43.24 -0.50 -6.23
C GLY A 757 42.99 0.79 -5.46
N GLY A 758 42.10 0.78 -4.45
CA GLY A 758 41.76 1.97 -3.65
C GLY A 758 40.69 2.88 -4.27
N ARG A 759 40.12 2.50 -5.42
CA ARG A 759 39.03 3.20 -6.12
C ARG A 759 37.89 2.23 -6.44
N VAL A 760 36.70 2.76 -6.68
CA VAL A 760 35.53 1.97 -7.10
C VAL A 760 35.36 2.10 -8.61
N PHE A 761 35.26 0.97 -9.32
CA PHE A 761 35.04 0.92 -10.77
C PHE A 761 33.90 -0.07 -11.12
N ALA A 762 32.76 0.45 -11.56
CA ALA A 762 31.49 -0.24 -11.76
C ALA A 762 30.86 0.18 -13.11
N ASN A 763 31.29 -0.43 -14.21
CA ASN A 763 30.89 -0.08 -15.59
C ASN A 763 29.80 -0.97 -16.22
N SER A 764 29.15 -1.83 -15.43
CA SER A 764 28.11 -2.73 -15.94
C SER A 764 26.72 -2.08 -15.84
N GLU A 765 25.78 -2.50 -16.69
CA GLU A 765 24.39 -1.99 -16.69
C GLU A 765 23.69 -2.13 -15.33
N ASP A 766 23.97 -3.23 -14.64
CA ASP A 766 23.42 -3.56 -13.33
C ASP A 766 23.96 -2.68 -12.18
N THR A 767 24.95 -1.82 -12.43
CA THR A 767 25.45 -0.85 -11.46
C THR A 767 24.78 0.52 -11.60
N ALA A 768 23.84 0.70 -12.54
CA ALA A 768 23.03 1.90 -12.72
C ALA A 768 21.53 1.51 -12.76
N CYS A 769 20.88 1.43 -11.60
CA CYS A 769 19.55 0.84 -11.48
C CYS A 769 18.49 1.75 -10.86
N LEU A 770 17.23 1.54 -11.23
CA LEU A 770 16.06 1.97 -10.47
C LEU A 770 15.57 0.80 -9.61
N LEU A 771 15.52 0.97 -8.29
CA LEU A 771 14.93 0.01 -7.37
C LEU A 771 13.43 0.30 -7.28
N GLY A 772 12.64 -0.42 -8.06
CA GLY A 772 11.18 -0.24 -8.13
C GLY A 772 10.45 -1.43 -7.55
N MET A 773 9.18 -1.25 -7.21
CA MET A 773 8.28 -2.36 -6.88
C MET A 773 7.54 -2.79 -8.14
N ARG A 774 7.77 -4.00 -8.64
CA ARG A 774 6.93 -4.60 -9.70
C ARG A 774 6.17 -5.79 -9.14
N ARG A 775 4.85 -5.71 -9.15
CA ARG A 775 3.92 -6.68 -8.57
C ARG A 775 4.25 -6.97 -7.09
N ARG A 776 5.01 -8.04 -6.83
CA ARG A 776 5.38 -8.53 -5.49
C ARG A 776 6.85 -8.30 -5.11
N ALA A 777 7.68 -7.83 -6.02
CA ALA A 777 9.13 -7.80 -5.83
C ALA A 777 9.68 -6.38 -5.93
N LEU A 778 10.58 -6.05 -5.00
CA LEU A 778 11.49 -4.93 -5.16
C LEU A 778 12.62 -5.37 -6.10
N VAL A 779 12.68 -4.80 -7.30
CA VAL A 779 13.60 -5.19 -8.37
C VAL A 779 14.51 -4.00 -8.69
N PHE A 780 15.82 -4.24 -8.76
CA PHE A 780 16.76 -3.32 -9.35
C PHE A 780 16.70 -3.51 -10.87
N GLN A 781 16.28 -2.48 -11.60
CA GLN A 781 16.19 -2.50 -13.05
C GLN A 781 17.22 -1.55 -13.62
N PRO A 782 18.10 -2.01 -14.53
CA PRO A 782 18.99 -1.13 -15.25
C PRO A 782 18.19 -0.04 -15.96
N VAL A 783 18.64 1.19 -15.79
CA VAL A 783 18.00 2.31 -16.47
C VAL A 783 18.11 2.23 -17.99
N SER A 784 19.13 1.56 -18.53
CA SER A 784 19.24 1.32 -19.97
C SER A 784 17.99 0.65 -20.52
N GLN A 785 17.42 -0.28 -19.76
CA GLN A 785 16.26 -1.09 -20.15
C GLN A 785 14.93 -0.37 -19.97
N LEU A 786 14.82 0.49 -18.95
CA LEU A 786 13.61 1.29 -18.74
C LEU A 786 13.40 2.34 -19.85
N ARG A 787 14.38 2.52 -20.76
CA ARG A 787 14.34 3.50 -21.88
C ARG A 787 13.13 3.32 -22.74
N ASP A 788 12.94 2.07 -23.12
CA ASP A 788 11.96 1.70 -24.11
C ASP A 788 10.56 1.66 -23.50
N GLU A 789 10.43 1.59 -22.18
CA GLU A 789 9.16 1.51 -21.43
C GLU A 789 8.52 2.88 -21.14
N THR A 790 9.07 3.96 -21.71
CA THR A 790 8.95 5.29 -21.10
C THR A 790 8.64 6.40 -22.12
N ASP A 791 7.64 7.26 -21.84
CA ASP A 791 7.24 8.41 -22.67
C ASP A 791 7.85 9.71 -22.14
N PHE A 792 8.96 10.12 -22.76
CA PHE A 792 9.72 11.33 -22.42
C PHE A 792 8.99 12.65 -22.62
N VAL A 793 8.02 12.69 -23.52
CA VAL A 793 7.31 13.94 -23.83
C VAL A 793 6.31 14.26 -22.73
N HIS A 794 5.48 13.29 -22.36
CA HIS A 794 4.39 13.47 -21.38
C HIS A 794 4.78 13.05 -19.97
N ARG A 795 5.93 12.40 -19.86
CA ARG A 795 6.61 12.10 -18.63
C ARG A 795 5.88 11.06 -17.78
N ILE A 796 5.56 9.95 -18.42
CA ILE A 796 4.80 8.83 -17.87
C ILE A 796 5.38 7.49 -18.38
N PRO A 797 5.15 6.39 -17.66
CA PRO A 797 5.42 5.06 -18.20
C PRO A 797 4.45 4.78 -19.36
N LYS A 798 4.92 4.11 -20.41
CA LYS A 798 4.06 3.70 -21.54
C LYS A 798 3.01 2.69 -21.11
N GLU A 799 3.34 1.83 -20.15
CA GLU A 799 2.41 0.87 -19.55
C GLU A 799 2.18 1.23 -18.08
N GLN A 800 0.92 1.52 -17.74
CA GLN A 800 0.52 1.88 -16.39
C GLN A 800 -0.50 0.86 -15.86
N TRP A 801 -0.12 0.15 -14.79
CA TRP A 801 -0.89 -0.97 -14.25
C TRP A 801 -2.31 -0.58 -13.80
N TRP A 802 -2.53 0.69 -13.46
CA TRP A 802 -3.77 1.19 -12.87
C TRP A 802 -4.81 1.57 -13.93
N LEU A 803 -4.46 1.65 -15.22
CA LEU A 803 -5.42 1.91 -16.30
C LEU A 803 -6.50 0.82 -16.38
N LYS A 804 -6.16 -0.42 -16.00
CA LYS A 804 -7.13 -1.53 -15.89
C LYS A 804 -8.22 -1.31 -14.83
N LEU A 805 -8.03 -0.35 -13.92
CA LEU A 805 -9.03 0.02 -12.91
C LEU A 805 -10.08 0.99 -13.47
N ARG A 806 -9.82 1.64 -14.61
CA ARG A 806 -10.74 2.62 -15.23
C ARG A 806 -12.13 2.05 -15.49
N PRO A 807 -12.28 0.84 -16.05
CA PRO A 807 -13.61 0.33 -16.29
C PRO A 807 -14.32 -0.08 -14.99
N LEU A 808 -13.60 -0.48 -13.91
CA LEU A 808 -14.20 -0.67 -12.58
C LEU A 808 -14.87 0.60 -12.08
N MET A 809 -14.20 1.75 -12.22
CA MET A 809 -14.75 3.03 -11.79
C MET A 809 -16.03 3.38 -12.56
N LYS A 810 -16.03 3.23 -13.89
CA LYS A 810 -17.22 3.43 -14.74
C LYS A 810 -18.37 2.50 -14.37
N ILE A 811 -18.09 1.21 -14.20
CA ILE A 811 -19.08 0.21 -13.75
C ILE A 811 -19.66 0.65 -12.42
N LEU A 812 -18.81 0.87 -11.41
CA LEU A 812 -19.23 1.27 -10.07
C LEU A 812 -19.87 2.66 -10.03
N ALA A 813 -19.83 3.46 -11.10
CA ALA A 813 -20.52 4.75 -11.22
C ALA A 813 -21.76 4.72 -12.13
N LYS A 814 -22.17 3.52 -12.60
CA LYS A 814 -23.37 3.25 -13.43
C LYS A 814 -23.22 3.65 -14.90
N TYR A 815 -22.00 3.73 -15.42
CA TYR A 815 -21.77 3.89 -16.85
C TYR A 815 -21.76 2.53 -17.54
N LYS A 816 -22.26 2.46 -18.77
CA LYS A 816 -22.12 1.27 -19.62
C LYS A 816 -20.71 1.25 -20.20
N THR A 817 -19.95 0.18 -19.95
CA THR A 817 -18.61 -0.01 -20.50
C THR A 817 -18.31 -1.50 -20.70
N SER A 818 -17.54 -1.84 -21.73
CA SER A 818 -16.91 -3.15 -21.82
C SER A 818 -15.77 -3.21 -20.79
N TYR A 819 -15.65 -4.31 -20.06
CA TYR A 819 -14.50 -4.58 -19.20
C TYR A 819 -13.87 -5.92 -19.64
N ASP A 820 -12.54 -5.95 -19.64
CA ASP A 820 -11.75 -7.10 -20.02
C ASP A 820 -11.49 -7.98 -18.79
N VAL A 821 -12.08 -9.18 -18.78
CA VAL A 821 -11.94 -10.18 -17.72
C VAL A 821 -10.85 -11.22 -18.03
N SER A 822 -10.01 -11.00 -19.06
CA SER A 822 -8.89 -11.91 -19.37
C SER A 822 -7.93 -12.13 -18.21
N ASP A 823 -7.75 -11.07 -17.42
CA ASP A 823 -6.90 -11.03 -16.22
C ASP A 823 -7.69 -11.37 -14.94
N SER A 824 -8.94 -11.82 -15.04
CA SER A 824 -9.67 -12.32 -13.86
C SER A 824 -8.87 -13.47 -13.25
N GLY A 825 -8.65 -13.42 -11.94
CA GLY A 825 -7.80 -14.39 -11.25
C GLY A 825 -8.31 -15.80 -11.52
N GLN A 826 -7.48 -16.66 -12.13
CA GLN A 826 -7.81 -18.08 -12.15
C GLN A 826 -7.74 -18.63 -10.73
N LEU A 827 -8.43 -19.74 -10.47
CA LEU A 827 -8.30 -20.44 -9.20
C LEU A 827 -6.86 -20.96 -9.10
N GLU A 828 -6.07 -20.37 -8.20
CA GLU A 828 -4.68 -20.73 -7.97
C GLU A 828 -4.53 -21.48 -6.65
N HIS A 829 -3.78 -22.58 -6.63
CA HIS A 829 -3.46 -23.27 -5.38
C HIS A 829 -2.50 -22.44 -4.54
N VAL A 830 -2.60 -22.54 -3.21
CA VAL A 830 -1.69 -21.81 -2.34
C VAL A 830 -0.30 -22.45 -2.44
N THR A 831 0.66 -21.73 -3.05
CA THR A 831 2.04 -22.21 -3.17
C THR A 831 2.66 -22.42 -1.78
N ARG A 832 2.75 -23.67 -1.33
CA ARG A 832 3.59 -24.05 -0.19
C ARG A 832 5.04 -23.76 -0.54
N VAL A 833 5.70 -22.90 0.24
CA VAL A 833 7.15 -22.71 0.14
C VAL A 833 7.81 -24.01 0.58
N ARG A 834 8.11 -24.90 -0.36
CA ARG A 834 9.00 -26.04 -0.07
C ARG A 834 10.40 -25.48 0.20
N PRO A 835 11.12 -26.00 1.21
CA PRO A 835 12.52 -25.67 1.36
C PRO A 835 13.23 -26.06 0.06
N LYS A 836 13.82 -25.08 -0.63
CA LYS A 836 14.89 -25.41 -1.58
C LYS A 836 16.03 -25.94 -0.71
N GLU A 837 16.35 -27.23 -0.86
CA GLU A 837 17.66 -27.72 -0.46
C GLU A 837 18.71 -26.78 -1.06
N SER A 838 19.55 -26.24 -0.20
CA SER A 838 20.61 -25.32 -0.56
C SER A 838 21.64 -26.05 -1.42
N ASN A 839 21.45 -26.02 -2.74
CA ASN A 839 22.57 -26.13 -3.65
C ASN A 839 23.29 -24.78 -3.65
N THR A 840 24.37 -24.76 -2.88
CA THR A 840 25.45 -23.77 -2.92
C THR A 840 26.07 -23.73 -4.31
N SER A 841 25.47 -22.97 -5.22
CA SER A 841 26.16 -22.23 -6.28
C SER A 841 25.14 -21.57 -7.20
N ALA A 842 25.37 -20.28 -7.44
CA ALA A 842 24.77 -19.49 -8.51
C ALA A 842 23.24 -19.26 -8.42
N THR A 843 22.83 -18.35 -7.55
CA THR A 843 21.95 -17.20 -7.88
C THR A 843 21.67 -16.38 -6.61
N ILE A 844 22.37 -15.24 -6.47
CA ILE A 844 22.13 -14.16 -5.48
C ILE A 844 22.23 -12.82 -6.21
#